data_AF-A0A972VHH7-F1
#
_entry.id   AF-A0A972VHH7-F1
#
_cell.length_a   1.000
_cell.length_b   1.000
_cell.length_c   1.000
_cell.angle_alpha   90.00
_cell.angle_beta   90.00
_cell.angle_gamma   90.00
#
_symmetry.space_group_name_H-M   'P 1'
#
loop_
_entity.id
_entity.type
_entity.pdbx_description
1 polymer ?
#
loop_
_entity_poly.entity_id
_entity_poly.type
_entity_poly.pdbx_seq_one_letter_code
_entity_poly.pdbx_strand_id
1 'polypeptide(L)'
;MRREASIARLAEAAMLLCMSLVIWLIIATNKSAGGLLLSLGQLHPAMARVYVILVVLGLFGVFGSCLVAVRGSTSLGTVLCAASLIACTMIQNSPVRILESFVPKETRVSYNICHFYPAQSDFQGAELYVNGVLLGTLPLRISWTEFRDTIPVWKETPVDLHSSDIPSSLRTYETPLRRGAWKVSLYQRLHFKRSHIEEPEYYAQVKYRGQWCYSTDQGGSVRIQDGFIRTASFGLNFLCLNRERSLERLLDWARIKGYQVSDLWFEALETYGQDGVEVLVKAESSEPGMKGLLDQWASRRFRLDHVNDEATAWQAFDALCQTVTKAKAYSTEGLEGRAVTWLAPKLPVDQLANHAIQLLKGVDRLDWRYWKANGTWQFGYGADMVTSSPETAYSGSIGARLLPTRGYAVAHALKILFEQGDPRARDVLQHRVAPEILANFYQDLFRHGVRYRLLCSVGGPVLERFLLRQNWEADSEQLPSRQIMYSKAGKLNGWFYMMAHLETSFGTQFRQTHRDRLFQIADEVDDWHDREALEFLFLNPAQGEDSLAYQYWPRLLQNLVESQRRPRKLHLAYDYLTRMEPIAEPNMYVQAFKALHSSEIVHNSFKVLSSVPPLRRHDVYEALKEAIEADVTQLTDTRGHLSLKESQEELRNQFKRVLASDLENAEQFFQEIVERNPYISPVGWFQSLDSDHALIPMLALSDRADLRRLSLYAIESHPSPAHKILLDQLLQDRDAEVRLSAEAVQTKLNNLANVPVDILKAKWRITDE
;
A
#
# COMPACT_ATOMS: atom_id res chain seq x y z
N MET A 1 37.45 52.49 -41.97
CA MET A 1 37.90 51.08 -41.83
C MET A 1 38.29 50.66 -40.40
N ARG A 2 39.46 51.02 -39.82
CA ARG A 2 39.83 50.52 -38.46
C ARG A 2 38.85 50.92 -37.34
N ARG A 3 38.30 52.14 -37.42
CA ARG A 3 37.33 52.68 -36.43
C ARG A 3 35.93 52.06 -36.58
N GLU A 4 35.50 51.77 -37.81
CA GLU A 4 34.24 51.07 -38.08
C GLU A 4 34.32 49.60 -37.64
N ALA A 5 35.46 48.94 -37.92
CA ALA A 5 35.72 47.59 -37.47
C ALA A 5 35.76 47.47 -35.92
N SER A 6 36.22 48.51 -35.21
CA SER A 6 36.17 48.51 -33.74
C SER A 6 34.75 48.71 -33.19
N ILE A 7 33.92 49.52 -33.86
CA ILE A 7 32.52 49.74 -33.44
C ILE A 7 31.70 48.46 -33.65
N ALA A 8 31.88 47.78 -34.79
CA ALA A 8 31.21 46.50 -35.05
C ALA A 8 31.57 45.43 -34.02
N ARG A 9 32.87 45.26 -33.70
CA ARG A 9 33.31 44.31 -32.67
C ARG A 9 32.80 44.64 -31.28
N LEU A 10 32.70 45.93 -30.94
CA LEU A 10 32.12 46.36 -29.67
C LEU A 10 30.63 45.97 -29.59
N ALA A 11 29.88 46.19 -30.66
CA ALA A 11 28.48 45.81 -30.76
C ALA A 11 28.28 44.29 -30.68
N GLU A 12 29.11 43.52 -31.39
CA GLU A 12 29.09 42.06 -31.34
C GLU A 12 29.43 41.52 -29.95
N ALA A 13 30.45 42.06 -29.28
CA ALA A 13 30.82 41.67 -27.93
C ALA A 13 29.75 42.04 -26.91
N ALA A 14 29.10 43.20 -27.06
CA ALA A 14 27.96 43.59 -26.22
C ALA A 14 26.78 42.64 -26.40
N MET A 15 26.47 42.25 -27.64
CA MET A 15 25.41 41.28 -27.94
C MET A 15 25.74 39.90 -27.35
N LEU A 16 26.99 39.43 -27.50
CA LEU A 16 27.47 38.19 -26.91
C LEU A 16 27.32 38.20 -25.38
N LEU A 17 27.72 39.30 -24.72
CA LEU A 17 27.57 39.46 -23.28
C LEU A 17 26.10 39.38 -22.85
N CYS A 18 25.21 40.12 -23.52
CA CYS A 18 23.78 40.12 -23.21
C CYS A 18 23.17 38.71 -23.34
N MET A 19 23.39 38.02 -24.46
CA MET A 19 22.88 36.67 -24.67
C MET A 19 23.45 35.69 -23.63
N SER A 20 24.74 35.79 -23.34
CA SER A 20 25.41 34.88 -22.41
C SER A 20 24.96 35.10 -20.96
N LEU A 21 24.71 36.35 -20.55
CA LEU A 21 24.14 36.66 -19.24
C LEU A 21 22.71 36.12 -19.09
N VAL A 22 21.88 36.20 -20.14
CA VAL A 22 20.53 35.62 -20.13
C VAL A 22 20.61 34.09 -20.02
N ILE A 23 21.41 33.44 -20.86
CA ILE A 23 21.60 31.98 -20.80
C ILE A 23 22.14 31.56 -19.44
N TRP A 24 23.14 32.28 -18.91
CA TRP A 24 23.70 32.02 -17.59
C TRP A 24 22.68 32.19 -16.47
N LEU A 25 21.86 33.24 -16.51
CA LEU A 25 20.79 33.45 -15.52
C LEU A 25 19.79 32.30 -15.56
N ILE A 26 19.41 31.84 -16.76
CA ILE A 26 18.54 30.68 -16.93
C ILE A 26 19.20 29.45 -16.31
N ILE A 27 20.46 29.14 -16.62
CA ILE A 27 21.17 27.97 -16.07
C ILE A 27 21.28 28.07 -14.53
N ALA A 28 21.64 29.24 -13.99
CA ALA A 28 21.84 29.44 -12.56
C ALA A 28 20.54 29.38 -11.74
N THR A 29 19.41 29.77 -12.32
CA THR A 29 18.11 29.83 -11.62
C THR A 29 17.19 28.65 -11.93
N ASN A 30 17.36 27.98 -13.07
CA ASN A 30 16.51 26.89 -13.49
C ASN A 30 16.92 25.57 -12.82
N LYS A 31 16.06 25.07 -11.92
CA LYS A 31 16.24 23.78 -11.24
C LYS A 31 16.42 22.60 -12.22
N SER A 32 15.81 22.64 -13.41
CA SER A 32 15.98 21.55 -14.40
C SER A 32 17.36 21.53 -15.06
N ALA A 33 18.09 22.64 -14.98
CA ALA A 33 19.47 22.78 -15.44
C ALA A 33 20.46 22.79 -14.27
N GLY A 34 20.08 22.25 -13.10
CA GLY A 34 20.97 22.19 -11.92
C GLY A 34 21.17 23.55 -11.24
N GLY A 35 20.37 24.56 -11.61
CA GLY A 35 20.35 25.87 -11.00
C GLY A 35 19.89 25.84 -9.54
N LEU A 36 20.73 26.31 -8.63
CA LEU A 36 20.46 26.37 -7.19
C LEU A 36 20.51 27.80 -6.65
N LEU A 37 20.70 28.81 -7.51
CA LEU A 37 20.88 30.19 -7.06
C LEU A 37 19.68 30.66 -6.22
N LEU A 38 18.45 30.29 -6.61
CA LEU A 38 17.22 30.60 -5.89
C LEU A 38 17.00 29.74 -4.63
N SER A 39 17.81 28.70 -4.44
CA SER A 39 17.72 27.76 -3.31
C SER A 39 18.99 27.77 -2.46
N LEU A 40 19.85 28.80 -2.60
CA LEU A 40 21.11 28.94 -1.86
C LEU A 40 20.91 28.86 -0.35
N GLY A 41 19.83 29.45 0.18
CA GLY A 41 19.49 29.41 1.60
C GLY A 41 19.11 28.02 2.12
N GLN A 42 18.87 27.05 1.23
CA GLN A 42 18.56 25.66 1.58
C GLN A 42 19.82 24.76 1.52
N LEU A 43 20.92 25.26 0.95
CA LEU A 43 22.19 24.55 0.87
C LEU A 43 22.97 24.68 2.18
N HIS A 44 23.80 23.67 2.47
CA HIS A 44 24.80 23.81 3.52
C HIS A 44 25.73 25.00 3.19
N PRO A 45 26.13 25.85 4.15
CA PRO A 45 26.91 27.06 3.87
C PRO A 45 28.19 26.82 3.06
N ALA A 46 28.88 25.70 3.28
CA ALA A 46 30.06 25.33 2.49
C ALA A 46 29.73 25.03 1.02
N MET A 47 28.63 24.31 0.76
CA MET A 47 28.13 24.03 -0.59
C MET A 47 27.65 25.31 -1.28
N ALA A 48 26.93 26.16 -0.54
CA ALA A 48 26.50 27.47 -1.05
C ALA A 48 27.71 28.31 -1.50
N ARG A 49 28.79 28.35 -0.69
CA ARG A 49 30.04 29.05 -1.05
C ARG A 49 30.67 28.47 -2.31
N VAL A 50 30.85 27.15 -2.38
CA VAL A 50 31.41 26.49 -3.58
C VAL A 50 30.56 26.79 -4.81
N TYR A 51 29.24 26.70 -4.69
CA TYR A 51 28.32 26.99 -5.77
C TYR A 51 28.42 28.46 -6.23
N VAL A 52 28.45 29.42 -5.29
CA VAL A 52 28.64 30.85 -5.59
C VAL A 52 30.00 31.09 -6.26
N ILE A 53 31.07 30.43 -5.81
CA ILE A 53 32.40 30.53 -6.46
C ILE A 53 32.33 30.04 -7.90
N LEU A 54 31.69 28.90 -8.16
CA LEU A 54 31.54 28.35 -9.51
C LEU A 54 30.70 29.26 -10.42
N VAL A 55 29.59 29.79 -9.88
CA VAL A 55 28.72 30.79 -10.51
C VAL A 55 29.54 32.03 -10.92
N VAL A 56 30.37 32.55 -10.01
CA VAL A 56 31.25 33.70 -10.25
C VAL A 56 32.35 33.39 -11.26
N LEU A 57 32.98 32.20 -11.20
CA LEU A 57 33.99 31.77 -12.18
C LEU A 57 33.38 31.66 -13.59
N GLY A 58 32.16 31.15 -13.71
CA GLY A 58 31.42 31.13 -14.98
C GLY A 58 31.21 32.53 -15.55
N LEU A 59 30.84 33.50 -14.72
CA LEU A 59 30.73 34.91 -15.11
C LEU A 59 32.07 35.48 -15.58
N PHE A 60 33.16 35.22 -14.86
CA PHE A 60 34.50 35.65 -15.30
C PHE A 60 34.90 35.05 -16.65
N GLY A 61 34.53 33.79 -16.92
CA GLY A 61 34.73 33.15 -18.23
C GLY A 61 33.96 33.86 -19.35
N VAL A 62 32.70 34.23 -19.11
CA VAL A 62 31.88 35.01 -20.05
C VAL A 62 32.48 36.40 -20.30
N PHE A 63 32.88 37.12 -19.24
CA PHE A 63 33.53 38.43 -19.36
C PHE A 63 34.86 38.35 -20.11
N GLY A 64 35.70 37.36 -19.80
CA GLY A 64 36.96 37.12 -20.49
C GLY A 64 36.76 36.84 -21.99
N SER A 65 35.74 36.06 -22.33
CA SER A 65 35.36 35.77 -23.71
C SER A 65 34.91 37.03 -24.48
N CYS A 66 34.18 37.93 -23.81
CA CYS A 66 33.80 39.22 -24.39
C CYS A 66 35.03 40.12 -24.60
N LEU A 67 35.99 40.14 -23.68
CA LEU A 67 37.24 40.89 -23.86
C LEU A 67 38.06 40.37 -25.06
N VAL A 68 38.09 39.04 -25.26
CA VAL A 68 38.70 38.41 -26.45
C VAL A 68 37.96 38.80 -27.72
N ALA A 69 36.62 38.88 -27.72
CA ALA A 69 35.85 39.35 -28.86
C ALA A 69 36.14 40.83 -29.19
N VAL A 70 36.23 41.71 -28.19
CA VAL A 70 36.54 43.13 -28.38
C VAL A 70 37.95 43.33 -28.96
N ARG A 71 38.95 42.60 -28.45
CA ARG A 71 40.36 42.79 -28.83
C ARG A 71 40.82 41.93 -30.01
N GLY A 72 40.16 40.81 -30.28
CA GLY A 72 40.58 39.78 -31.21
C GLY A 72 39.49 39.39 -32.21
N SER A 73 39.23 38.09 -32.30
CA SER A 73 38.20 37.51 -33.16
C SER A 73 36.93 37.22 -32.38
N THR A 74 35.79 37.75 -32.86
CA THR A 74 34.46 37.46 -32.31
C THR A 74 34.18 35.95 -32.28
N SER A 75 34.61 35.21 -33.30
CA SER A 75 34.42 33.75 -33.35
C SER A 75 35.12 33.02 -32.21
N LEU A 76 36.35 33.43 -31.86
CA LEU A 76 37.09 32.86 -30.74
C LEU A 76 36.41 33.21 -29.41
N GLY A 77 35.96 34.46 -29.25
CA GLY A 77 35.17 34.88 -28.10
C GLY A 77 33.90 34.05 -27.93
N THR A 78 33.14 33.80 -29.00
CA THR A 78 31.93 32.97 -28.96
C THR A 78 32.24 31.52 -28.54
N VAL A 79 33.30 30.91 -29.08
CA VAL A 79 33.71 29.53 -28.71
C VAL A 79 34.11 29.44 -27.24
N LEU A 80 34.91 30.40 -26.75
CA LEU A 80 35.30 30.45 -25.33
C LEU A 80 34.10 30.67 -24.41
N CYS A 81 33.14 31.48 -24.86
CA CYS A 81 31.93 31.74 -24.09
C CYS A 81 31.05 30.49 -24.00
N ALA A 82 30.84 29.78 -25.13
CA ALA A 82 30.13 28.52 -25.16
C ALA A 82 30.81 27.45 -24.29
N ALA A 83 32.14 27.31 -24.37
CA ALA A 83 32.90 26.40 -23.53
C ALA A 83 32.77 26.72 -22.04
N SER A 84 32.80 28.01 -21.67
CA SER A 84 32.63 28.47 -20.28
C SER A 84 31.23 28.15 -19.76
N LEU A 85 30.19 28.40 -20.56
CA LEU A 85 28.80 28.07 -20.21
C LEU A 85 28.60 26.57 -20.10
N ILE A 86 29.14 25.76 -21.03
CA ILE A 86 29.06 24.29 -20.97
C ILE A 86 29.77 23.77 -19.72
N ALA A 87 30.98 24.23 -19.42
CA ALA A 87 31.72 23.80 -18.24
C ALA A 87 30.96 24.16 -16.95
N CYS A 88 30.44 25.39 -16.86
CA CYS A 88 29.60 25.81 -15.73
C CYS A 88 28.34 24.93 -15.61
N THR A 89 27.67 24.66 -16.73
CA THR A 89 26.48 23.81 -16.79
C THR A 89 26.79 22.37 -16.38
N MET A 90 27.90 21.79 -16.84
CA MET A 90 28.30 20.44 -16.50
C MET A 90 28.64 20.31 -15.01
N ILE A 91 29.27 21.32 -14.40
CA ILE A 91 29.58 21.31 -12.98
C ILE A 91 28.30 21.48 -12.15
N GLN A 92 27.41 22.40 -12.54
CA GLN A 92 26.14 22.65 -11.85
C GLN A 92 25.14 21.48 -12.00
N ASN A 93 25.13 20.81 -13.15
CA ASN A 93 24.34 19.60 -13.41
C ASN A 93 25.04 18.30 -12.99
N SER A 94 26.28 18.37 -12.52
CA SER A 94 27.00 17.17 -12.13
C SER A 94 26.26 16.47 -10.97
N PRO A 95 26.36 15.13 -10.88
CA PRO A 95 25.87 14.41 -9.72
C PRO A 95 26.41 15.09 -8.45
N VAL A 96 25.55 15.26 -7.43
CA VAL A 96 25.86 15.93 -6.16
C VAL A 96 27.23 15.51 -5.58
N ARG A 97 27.66 14.27 -5.85
CA ARG A 97 28.98 13.72 -5.53
C ARG A 97 30.18 14.57 -5.99
N ILE A 98 30.11 15.25 -7.14
CA ILE A 98 31.21 16.11 -7.63
C ILE A 98 31.24 17.40 -6.82
N LEU A 99 30.11 18.05 -6.56
CA LEU A 99 30.06 19.22 -5.68
C LEU A 99 30.46 18.86 -4.24
N GLU A 100 30.03 17.70 -3.75
CA GLU A 100 30.48 17.15 -2.46
C GLU A 100 31.99 16.96 -2.42
N SER A 101 32.63 16.59 -3.54
CA SER A 101 34.08 16.38 -3.61
C SER A 101 34.89 17.65 -3.30
N PHE A 102 34.34 18.84 -3.55
CA PHE A 102 34.96 20.13 -3.27
C PHE A 102 34.74 20.63 -1.84
N VAL A 103 33.84 20.01 -1.09
CA VAL A 103 33.52 20.38 0.28
C VAL A 103 34.30 19.50 1.26
N PRO A 104 34.86 20.02 2.38
CA PRO A 104 35.55 19.21 3.38
C PRO A 104 34.70 18.03 3.84
N LYS A 105 35.33 16.85 4.02
CA LYS A 105 34.61 15.60 4.37
C LYS A 105 33.70 15.75 5.58
N GLU A 106 34.13 16.53 6.57
CA GLU A 106 33.39 16.85 7.80
C GLU A 106 32.04 17.56 7.53
N THR A 107 31.98 18.39 6.49
CA THR A 107 30.79 19.14 6.08
C THR A 107 29.90 18.41 5.07
N ARG A 108 30.30 17.21 4.60
CA ARG A 108 29.52 16.42 3.62
C ARG A 108 28.31 15.71 4.25
N VAL A 109 28.15 15.75 5.57
CA VAL A 109 27.34 14.75 6.28
C VAL A 109 26.27 15.33 7.21
N SER A 110 26.04 16.65 7.24
CA SER A 110 24.95 17.23 8.03
C SER A 110 23.63 17.22 7.24
N TYR A 111 22.58 16.70 7.86
CA TYR A 111 21.22 17.01 7.42
C TYR A 111 21.01 18.52 7.51
N ASN A 112 20.27 19.12 6.57
CA ASN A 112 19.93 20.54 6.67
C ASN A 112 18.63 20.71 7.44
N ILE A 113 17.69 19.78 7.22
CA ILE A 113 16.33 19.85 7.73
C ILE A 113 15.93 18.46 8.24
N CYS A 114 15.33 18.43 9.42
CA CYS A 114 14.58 17.30 9.94
C CYS A 114 13.09 17.57 9.73
N HIS A 115 12.40 16.59 9.16
CA HIS A 115 10.97 16.61 8.97
C HIS A 115 10.34 15.45 9.72
N PHE A 116 9.58 15.77 10.76
CA PHE A 116 8.82 14.81 11.55
C PHE A 116 7.37 14.87 11.11
N TYR A 117 6.82 13.73 10.70
CA TYR A 117 5.41 13.64 10.32
C TYR A 117 4.82 12.39 10.96
N PRO A 118 3.55 12.45 11.36
CA PRO A 118 2.89 11.25 11.83
C PRO A 118 2.71 10.32 10.64
N ALA A 119 2.99 9.04 10.82
CA ALA A 119 2.77 8.05 9.79
C ALA A 119 1.28 7.81 9.52
N GLN A 120 0.44 8.13 10.50
CA GLN A 120 -1.03 8.15 10.38
C GLN A 120 -1.53 9.60 10.37
N SER A 121 -2.43 9.92 9.46
CA SER A 121 -2.89 11.29 9.21
C SER A 121 -3.64 11.94 10.38
N ASP A 122 -4.14 11.15 11.34
CA ASP A 122 -4.96 11.63 12.46
C ASP A 122 -4.19 12.27 13.63
N PHE A 123 -2.86 12.15 13.63
CA PHE A 123 -1.99 12.76 14.66
C PHE A 123 -1.52 14.18 14.29
N GLN A 124 -2.16 14.85 13.34
CA GLN A 124 -1.92 16.27 13.13
C GLN A 124 -2.24 17.06 14.41
N GLY A 125 -1.31 17.94 14.79
CA GLY A 125 -1.36 18.70 16.05
C GLY A 125 -0.87 17.94 17.28
N ALA A 126 -0.40 16.69 17.16
CA ALA A 126 0.19 15.98 18.29
C ALA A 126 1.50 16.65 18.72
N GLU A 127 1.74 16.73 20.03
CA GLU A 127 2.98 17.26 20.59
C GLU A 127 4.10 16.22 20.45
N LEU A 128 5.22 16.62 19.88
CA LEU A 128 6.42 15.81 19.74
C LEU A 128 7.43 16.18 20.82
N TYR A 129 7.80 15.21 21.64
CA TYR A 129 8.89 15.31 22.60
C TYR A 129 10.07 14.47 22.09
N VAL A 130 11.28 14.98 22.18
CA VAL A 130 12.50 14.22 21.88
C VAL A 130 13.45 14.33 23.05
N ASN A 131 13.86 13.18 23.59
CA ASN A 131 14.71 13.10 24.78
C ASN A 131 14.20 14.00 25.94
N GLY A 132 12.88 14.00 26.14
CA GLY A 132 12.19 14.74 27.20
C GLY A 132 11.90 16.23 26.91
N VAL A 133 12.36 16.77 25.78
CA VAL A 133 12.13 18.19 25.40
C VAL A 133 10.99 18.29 24.39
N LEU A 134 10.00 19.16 24.66
CA LEU A 134 8.96 19.49 23.70
C LEU A 134 9.58 20.21 22.50
N LEU A 135 9.57 19.54 21.36
CA LEU A 135 10.16 20.05 20.12
C LEU A 135 9.15 20.85 19.28
N GLY A 136 7.86 20.51 19.38
CA GLY A 136 6.78 21.22 18.67
C GLY A 136 5.55 20.35 18.43
N THR A 137 4.67 20.76 17.51
CA THR A 137 3.49 19.99 17.09
C THR A 137 3.66 19.41 15.70
N LEU A 138 3.15 18.19 15.47
CA LEU A 138 3.23 17.50 14.18
C LEU A 138 2.22 18.05 13.14
N PRO A 139 2.54 18.03 11.83
CA PRO A 139 3.87 17.78 11.28
C PRO A 139 4.84 18.92 11.60
N LEU A 140 6.09 18.58 11.90
CA LEU A 140 7.12 19.53 12.33
C LEU A 140 8.30 19.54 11.36
N ARG A 141 8.75 20.74 10.96
CA ARG A 141 9.96 20.95 10.18
C ARG A 141 10.92 21.84 10.96
N ILE A 142 12.13 21.36 11.20
CA ILE A 142 13.16 22.03 12.00
C ILE A 142 14.52 21.90 11.32
N SER A 143 15.40 22.88 11.48
CA SER A 143 16.78 22.75 10.98
C SER A 143 17.56 21.75 11.82
N TRP A 144 18.54 21.05 11.23
CA TRP A 144 19.36 20.10 11.99
C TRP A 144 20.17 20.77 13.11
N THR A 145 20.66 21.98 12.85
CA THR A 145 21.39 22.77 13.86
C THR A 145 20.50 23.09 15.04
N GLU A 146 19.31 23.62 14.78
CA GLU A 146 18.32 23.92 15.81
C GLU A 146 17.89 22.66 16.58
N PHE A 147 17.65 21.54 15.88
CA PHE A 147 17.35 20.26 16.51
C PHE A 147 18.46 19.83 17.47
N ARG A 148 19.71 19.82 17.02
CA ARG A 148 20.87 19.39 17.83
C ARG A 148 21.15 20.34 19.00
N ASP A 149 20.96 21.64 18.79
CA ASP A 149 21.23 22.65 19.81
C ASP A 149 20.10 22.69 20.87
N THR A 150 18.90 22.23 20.52
CA THR A 150 17.73 22.16 21.43
C THR A 150 17.63 20.83 22.18
N ILE A 151 17.91 19.70 21.51
CA ILE A 151 17.65 18.37 22.04
C ILE A 151 18.89 17.80 22.74
N PRO A 152 18.82 17.50 24.04
CA PRO A 152 19.93 16.87 24.74
C PRO A 152 20.14 15.44 24.26
N VAL A 153 21.40 15.00 24.22
CA VAL A 153 21.74 13.60 23.94
C VAL A 153 21.63 12.79 25.23
N TRP A 154 20.85 11.71 25.20
CA TRP A 154 20.84 10.72 26.28
C TRP A 154 21.99 9.73 26.09
N LYS A 155 22.78 9.51 27.15
CA LYS A 155 23.91 8.55 27.13
C LYS A 155 23.45 7.12 27.33
N GLU A 156 22.35 6.95 28.05
CA GLU A 156 21.75 5.66 28.38
C GLU A 156 20.41 5.55 27.68
N THR A 157 20.11 4.35 27.20
CA THR A 157 18.82 3.99 26.65
C THR A 157 17.75 4.14 27.73
N PRO A 158 16.60 4.80 27.45
CA PRO A 158 15.54 4.92 28.45
C PRO A 158 15.03 3.55 28.88
N VAL A 159 14.77 3.39 30.19
CA VAL A 159 14.36 2.12 30.80
C VAL A 159 13.10 1.55 30.13
N ASP A 160 12.17 2.42 29.73
CA ASP A 160 10.90 2.04 29.08
C ASP A 160 11.03 1.74 27.58
N LEU A 161 12.25 1.78 27.00
CA LEU A 161 12.47 1.31 25.63
C LEU A 161 12.38 -0.22 25.54
N HIS A 162 12.73 -0.91 26.62
CA HIS A 162 12.82 -2.37 26.66
C HIS A 162 11.74 -3.02 27.52
N SER A 163 10.75 -2.28 27.99
CA SER A 163 9.60 -2.87 28.69
C SER A 163 8.81 -3.73 27.70
N SER A 164 9.16 -5.02 27.62
CA SER A 164 8.33 -6.06 27.00
C SER A 164 7.00 -6.24 27.73
N ASP A 165 6.94 -5.77 28.98
CA ASP A 165 5.75 -5.76 29.79
C ASP A 165 4.88 -4.58 29.37
N ILE A 166 4.11 -4.79 28.32
CA ILE A 166 2.79 -4.20 28.20
C ILE A 166 2.10 -4.50 29.54
N PRO A 167 1.74 -3.52 30.41
CA PRO A 167 1.00 -3.82 31.63
C PRO A 167 -0.09 -4.83 31.32
N SER A 168 -0.26 -5.89 32.10
CA SER A 168 -1.23 -6.95 31.79
C SER A 168 -2.67 -6.44 31.58
N SER A 169 -2.96 -5.23 32.09
CA SER A 169 -4.16 -4.43 31.84
C SER A 169 -4.23 -3.73 30.47
N LEU A 170 -3.22 -3.85 29.60
CA LEU A 170 -3.05 -3.21 28.29
C LEU A 170 -3.30 -4.15 27.10
N ARG A 171 -4.04 -5.24 27.31
CA ARG A 171 -4.71 -5.93 26.20
C ARG A 171 -5.80 -5.00 25.64
N THR A 172 -5.41 -4.03 24.83
CA THR A 172 -6.27 -3.53 23.76
C THR A 172 -6.70 -4.74 22.93
N TYR A 173 -7.88 -4.69 22.34
CA TYR A 173 -8.21 -5.70 21.36
C TYR A 173 -7.13 -5.62 20.30
N GLU A 174 -6.34 -6.69 20.17
CA GLU A 174 -5.68 -6.93 18.93
C GLU A 174 -6.82 -7.14 17.94
N THR A 175 -7.21 -6.05 17.27
CA THR A 175 -7.88 -6.15 15.98
C THR A 175 -7.11 -7.24 15.22
N PRO A 176 -7.81 -8.23 14.63
CA PRO A 176 -7.19 -9.38 13.97
C PRO A 176 -6.09 -9.06 12.94
N LEU A 177 -5.93 -7.79 12.60
CA LEU A 177 -4.99 -7.22 11.64
C LEU A 177 -3.68 -6.72 12.24
N ARG A 178 -3.47 -6.78 13.56
CA ARG A 178 -2.19 -6.43 14.21
C ARG A 178 -1.56 -7.62 14.94
N ARG A 179 -1.71 -8.84 14.39
CA ARG A 179 -1.24 -10.17 14.85
C ARG A 179 0.28 -10.36 15.03
N GLY A 180 1.02 -9.34 15.41
CA GLY A 180 2.37 -9.49 15.96
C GLY A 180 2.33 -9.01 17.40
N ALA A 181 3.05 -9.66 18.31
CA ALA A 181 3.40 -9.04 19.58
C ALA A 181 4.32 -7.85 19.28
N TRP A 182 3.72 -6.72 18.90
CA TRP A 182 4.46 -5.49 18.71
C TRP A 182 5.00 -5.13 20.09
N LYS A 183 6.31 -5.01 20.19
CA LYS A 183 6.93 -4.34 21.32
C LYS A 183 6.47 -2.89 21.24
N VAL A 184 5.42 -2.55 21.97
CA VAL A 184 5.04 -1.16 22.12
C VAL A 184 5.98 -0.55 23.15
N SER A 185 6.59 0.57 22.80
CA SER A 185 7.39 1.36 23.72
C SER A 185 6.80 2.75 23.82
N LEU A 186 6.95 3.41 24.95
CA LEU A 186 6.65 4.83 25.04
C LEU A 186 7.52 5.67 24.08
N TYR A 187 8.67 5.12 23.65
CA TYR A 187 9.68 5.80 22.86
C TYR A 187 9.81 5.17 21.46
N GLN A 188 9.92 6.00 20.43
CA GLN A 188 10.38 5.59 19.10
C GLN A 188 11.83 6.02 18.93
N ARG A 189 12.72 5.06 18.66
CA ARG A 189 14.13 5.36 18.37
C ARG A 189 14.26 6.05 17.00
N LEU A 190 14.94 7.20 16.99
CA LEU A 190 15.24 7.98 15.80
C LEU A 190 16.63 7.61 15.29
N HIS A 191 16.69 6.88 14.17
CA HIS A 191 17.96 6.42 13.60
C HIS A 191 18.49 7.37 12.54
N PHE A 192 19.38 8.27 12.92
CA PHE A 192 20.17 9.03 11.96
C PHE A 192 21.28 8.11 11.41
N LYS A 193 21.00 7.39 10.32
CA LYS A 193 22.00 6.49 9.70
C LYS A 193 23.09 7.31 9.00
N ARG A 194 24.30 7.35 9.57
CA ARG A 194 25.56 7.64 8.87
C ARG A 194 26.31 6.34 8.59
N SER A 195 26.99 6.25 7.45
CA SER A 195 27.74 5.06 7.09
C SER A 195 29.03 4.86 7.91
N HIS A 196 29.53 5.86 8.65
CA HIS A 196 30.87 5.78 9.30
C HIS A 196 31.06 6.54 10.63
N ILE A 197 30.01 7.08 11.27
CA ILE A 197 30.14 7.80 12.56
C ILE A 197 29.03 7.31 13.49
N GLU A 198 29.38 6.88 14.70
CA GLU A 198 28.42 6.62 15.79
C GLU A 198 27.74 7.95 16.14
N GLU A 199 26.51 8.13 15.67
CA GLU A 199 25.71 9.29 16.05
C GLU A 199 24.97 9.04 17.36
N PRO A 200 24.79 10.08 18.19
CA PRO A 200 24.00 9.97 19.39
C PRO A 200 22.58 9.51 19.10
N GLU A 201 22.04 8.67 19.98
CA GLU A 201 20.68 8.16 19.86
C GLU A 201 19.67 9.20 20.37
N TYR A 202 18.58 9.38 19.62
CA TYR A 202 17.44 10.20 20.02
C TYR A 202 16.19 9.33 20.09
N TYR A 203 15.31 9.67 21.04
CA TYR A 203 14.08 8.93 21.32
C TYR A 203 12.91 9.91 21.28
N ALA A 204 11.97 9.67 20.38
CA ALA A 204 10.76 10.46 20.24
C ALA A 204 9.64 9.89 21.11
N GLN A 205 8.85 10.77 21.71
CA GLN A 205 7.56 10.47 22.34
C GLN A 205 6.52 11.39 21.73
N VAL A 206 5.28 10.91 21.61
CA VAL A 206 4.18 11.70 21.10
C VAL A 206 3.09 11.80 22.15
N LYS A 207 2.60 13.02 22.38
CA LYS A 207 1.45 13.29 23.22
C LYS A 207 0.33 13.83 22.34
N TYR A 208 -0.74 13.07 22.20
CA TYR A 208 -1.90 13.46 21.42
C TYR A 208 -3.06 13.80 22.34
N ARG A 209 -3.57 15.04 22.26
CA ARG A 209 -4.69 15.53 23.08
C ARG A 209 -4.51 15.23 24.58
N GLY A 210 -3.30 15.45 25.10
CA GLY A 210 -2.99 15.26 26.51
C GLY A 210 -2.61 13.82 26.92
N GLN A 211 -2.73 12.84 26.02
CA GLN A 211 -2.40 11.45 26.30
C GLN A 211 -1.08 11.03 25.65
N TRP A 212 -0.26 10.31 26.40
CA TRP A 212 0.95 9.69 25.84
C TRP A 212 0.59 8.53 24.92
N CYS A 213 1.26 8.48 23.79
CA CYS A 213 1.09 7.46 22.78
C CYS A 213 2.34 6.58 22.72
N TYR A 214 2.16 5.34 22.29
CA TYR A 214 3.17 4.30 22.30
C TYR A 214 3.64 4.02 20.88
N SER A 215 4.94 4.11 20.68
CA SER A 215 5.62 3.67 19.47
C SER A 215 5.32 2.19 19.20
N THR A 216 5.01 1.86 17.94
CA THR A 216 4.85 0.47 17.49
C THR A 216 6.12 -0.08 16.85
N ASP A 217 7.32 0.27 17.33
CA ASP A 217 8.62 -0.38 16.98
C ASP A 217 9.03 -0.63 15.50
N GLN A 218 8.28 -0.13 14.50
CA GLN A 218 8.83 0.07 13.17
C GLN A 218 9.67 1.33 13.21
N GLY A 219 10.94 1.17 13.60
CA GLY A 219 11.93 2.24 13.70
C GLY A 219 11.76 3.24 12.55
N GLY A 220 11.65 4.52 12.90
CA GLY A 220 11.37 5.57 11.91
C GLY A 220 12.44 5.53 10.83
N SER A 221 12.07 5.11 9.62
CA SER A 221 13.04 4.97 8.54
C SER A 221 13.44 6.38 8.10
N VAL A 222 14.70 6.77 8.34
CA VAL A 222 15.25 7.97 7.72
C VAL A 222 15.37 7.72 6.23
N ARG A 223 14.49 8.35 5.46
CA ARG A 223 14.71 8.51 4.02
C ARG A 223 15.66 9.67 3.82
N ILE A 224 16.92 9.35 3.57
CA ILE A 224 17.89 10.33 3.07
C ILE A 224 17.54 10.54 1.60
N GLN A 225 16.98 11.69 1.28
CA GLN A 225 16.83 12.08 -0.11
C GLN A 225 18.17 12.65 -0.57
N ASP A 226 18.86 11.90 -1.44
CA ASP A 226 20.11 12.36 -2.05
C ASP A 226 19.82 13.52 -3.00
N GLY A 227 20.32 14.69 -2.63
CA GLY A 227 20.13 15.95 -3.32
C GLY A 227 20.96 17.02 -2.64
N PHE A 228 20.95 18.23 -3.19
CA PHE A 228 21.65 19.38 -2.60
C PHE A 228 21.16 19.77 -1.20
N ILE A 229 19.96 19.30 -0.83
CA ILE A 229 19.34 19.44 0.47
C ILE A 229 19.17 18.03 1.03
N ARG A 230 19.98 17.67 2.03
CA ARG A 230 19.79 16.41 2.76
C ARG A 230 18.70 16.62 3.80
N THR A 231 17.51 16.11 3.52
CA THR A 231 16.38 16.10 4.48
C THR A 231 16.35 14.76 5.19
N ALA A 232 16.30 14.77 6.52
CA ALA A 232 15.97 13.58 7.31
C ALA A 232 14.46 13.57 7.57
N SER A 233 13.75 12.66 6.92
CA SER A 233 12.31 12.49 7.08
C SER A 233 12.02 11.33 8.05
N PHE A 234 11.32 11.62 9.14
CA PHE A 234 10.92 10.67 10.18
C PHE A 234 9.40 10.47 10.16
N GLY A 235 8.98 9.28 9.72
CA GLY A 235 7.62 8.79 9.92
C GLY A 235 7.45 8.27 11.34
N LEU A 236 6.61 8.93 12.13
CA LEU A 236 6.37 8.61 13.52
C LEU A 236 5.15 7.67 13.64
N ASN A 237 5.38 6.45 14.11
CA ASN A 237 4.37 5.38 14.22
C ASN A 237 3.96 5.23 15.69
N PHE A 238 2.90 5.91 16.12
CA PHE A 238 2.43 5.89 17.50
C PHE A 238 0.98 5.43 17.61
N LEU A 239 0.63 4.86 18.77
CA LEU A 239 -0.69 4.36 19.13
C LEU A 239 -1.13 4.96 20.47
N CYS A 240 -2.28 5.62 20.54
CA CYS A 240 -2.78 6.16 21.79
C CYS A 240 -3.85 5.23 22.38
N LEU A 241 -3.47 4.41 23.36
CA LEU A 241 -4.27 3.26 23.82
C LEU A 241 -5.69 3.60 24.26
N ASN A 242 -5.89 4.70 24.96
CA ASN A 242 -7.23 5.11 25.40
C ASN A 242 -8.12 5.52 24.22
N ARG A 243 -7.54 6.14 23.18
CA ARG A 243 -8.26 6.46 21.96
C ARG A 243 -8.69 5.18 21.25
N GLU A 244 -7.79 4.21 21.10
CA GLU A 244 -8.12 2.92 20.48
C GLU A 244 -9.22 2.18 21.23
N ARG A 245 -9.14 2.13 22.57
CA ARG A 245 -10.19 1.52 23.41
C ARG A 245 -11.55 2.18 23.25
N SER A 246 -11.59 3.50 23.14
CA SER A 246 -12.84 4.23 22.96
C SER A 246 -13.42 4.00 21.56
N LEU A 247 -12.58 3.89 20.54
CA LEU A 247 -12.99 3.51 19.18
C LEU A 247 -13.53 2.07 19.15
N GLU A 248 -12.84 1.12 19.77
CA GLU A 248 -13.29 -0.27 19.89
C GLU A 248 -14.64 -0.37 20.60
N ARG A 249 -14.78 0.30 21.75
CA ARG A 249 -16.05 0.36 22.49
C ARG A 249 -17.17 0.98 21.67
N LEU A 250 -16.86 1.94 20.80
CA LEU A 250 -17.85 2.53 19.89
C LEU A 250 -18.33 1.50 18.86
N LEU A 251 -17.45 0.65 18.34
CA LEU A 251 -17.84 -0.46 17.46
C LEU A 251 -18.64 -1.53 18.20
N ASP A 252 -18.21 -1.93 19.39
CA ASP A 252 -18.94 -2.91 20.22
C ASP A 252 -20.33 -2.42 20.57
N TRP A 253 -20.45 -1.11 20.87
CA TRP A 253 -21.74 -0.47 21.06
C TRP A 253 -22.64 -0.67 19.83
N ALA A 254 -22.12 -0.50 18.62
CA ALA A 254 -22.87 -0.75 17.39
C ALA A 254 -23.28 -2.22 17.24
N ARG A 255 -22.36 -3.16 17.53
CA ARG A 255 -22.63 -4.61 17.48
C ARG A 255 -23.75 -5.01 18.44
N ILE A 256 -23.71 -4.51 19.68
CA ILE A 256 -24.74 -4.77 20.71
C ILE A 256 -26.11 -4.24 20.29
N LYS A 257 -26.16 -3.11 19.57
CA LYS A 257 -27.37 -2.54 19.00
C LYS A 257 -27.77 -3.16 17.65
N GLY A 258 -27.14 -4.26 17.25
CA GLY A 258 -27.45 -4.95 15.99
C GLY A 258 -27.17 -4.09 14.76
N TYR A 259 -26.14 -3.23 14.82
CA TYR A 259 -25.74 -2.29 13.78
C TYR A 259 -26.81 -1.23 13.44
N GLN A 260 -27.81 -1.04 14.31
CA GLN A 260 -28.77 0.04 14.24
C GLN A 260 -28.32 1.16 15.18
N VAL A 261 -27.62 2.15 14.63
CA VAL A 261 -27.01 3.25 15.41
C VAL A 261 -27.65 4.60 15.08
N SER A 262 -27.58 5.52 16.03
CA SER A 262 -28.10 6.89 15.88
C SER A 262 -27.09 7.83 15.22
N ASP A 263 -27.51 9.05 14.90
CA ASP A 263 -26.63 10.09 14.34
C ASP A 263 -25.46 10.43 15.26
N LEU A 264 -25.69 10.44 16.57
CA LEU A 264 -24.64 10.67 17.58
C LEU A 264 -23.49 9.66 17.48
N TRP A 265 -23.75 8.45 17.01
CA TRP A 265 -22.73 7.43 16.81
C TRP A 265 -21.81 7.76 15.64
N PHE A 266 -22.36 8.21 14.52
CA PHE A 266 -21.56 8.67 13.39
C PHE A 266 -20.79 9.94 13.71
N GLU A 267 -21.40 10.89 14.43
CA GLU A 267 -20.69 12.06 14.96
C GLU A 267 -19.53 11.66 15.85
N ALA A 268 -19.71 10.62 16.68
CA ALA A 268 -18.64 10.13 17.54
C ALA A 268 -17.53 9.47 16.74
N LEU A 269 -17.87 8.66 15.74
CA LEU A 269 -16.89 8.02 14.88
C LEU A 269 -16.09 9.03 14.05
N GLU A 270 -16.73 10.11 13.57
CA GLU A 270 -16.07 11.21 12.85
C GLU A 270 -14.97 11.88 13.68
N THR A 271 -15.08 11.88 15.01
CA THR A 271 -14.02 12.45 15.87
C THR A 271 -12.70 11.68 15.83
N TYR A 272 -12.72 10.43 15.33
CA TYR A 272 -11.55 9.59 15.15
C TYR A 272 -10.87 9.80 13.80
N GLY A 273 -11.47 10.52 12.84
CA GLY A 273 -10.83 10.79 11.55
C GLY A 273 -10.70 9.55 10.67
N GLN A 274 -9.55 9.41 10.02
CA GLN A 274 -9.27 8.34 9.06
C GLN A 274 -9.21 6.96 9.73
N ASP A 275 -8.71 6.85 10.95
CA ASP A 275 -8.62 5.61 11.71
C ASP A 275 -10.01 5.03 11.99
N GLY A 276 -11.01 5.90 12.26
CA GLY A 276 -12.40 5.46 12.42
C GLY A 276 -12.95 4.80 11.16
N VAL A 277 -12.61 5.36 9.98
CA VAL A 277 -12.94 4.77 8.67
C VAL A 277 -12.18 3.47 8.46
N GLU A 278 -10.86 3.47 8.68
CA GLU A 278 -10.02 2.29 8.46
C GLU A 278 -10.45 1.11 9.32
N VAL A 279 -10.76 1.34 10.59
CA VAL A 279 -11.18 0.28 11.50
C VAL A 279 -12.54 -0.30 11.07
N LEU A 280 -13.47 0.53 10.56
CA LEU A 280 -14.70 0.02 9.97
C LEU A 280 -14.47 -0.75 8.66
N VAL A 281 -13.66 -0.23 7.74
CA VAL A 281 -13.30 -0.91 6.48
C VAL A 281 -12.71 -2.29 6.76
N LYS A 282 -11.84 -2.36 7.78
CA LYS A 282 -11.23 -3.60 8.23
C LYS A 282 -12.28 -4.58 8.78
N ALA A 283 -13.15 -4.11 9.67
CA ALA A 283 -14.20 -4.93 10.27
C ALA A 283 -15.24 -5.41 9.25
N GLU A 284 -15.48 -4.65 8.17
CA GLU A 284 -16.38 -5.05 7.09
C GLU A 284 -16.07 -6.42 6.49
N SER A 285 -14.77 -6.75 6.37
CA SER A 285 -14.34 -8.00 5.73
C SER A 285 -14.80 -9.26 6.48
N SER A 286 -15.02 -9.15 7.79
CA SER A 286 -15.50 -10.21 8.69
C SER A 286 -16.94 -9.99 9.19
N GLU A 287 -17.47 -8.76 9.10
CA GLU A 287 -18.76 -8.37 9.67
C GLU A 287 -19.68 -7.67 8.65
N PRO A 288 -20.65 -8.37 8.04
CA PRO A 288 -21.61 -7.76 7.11
C PRO A 288 -22.41 -6.59 7.71
N GLY A 289 -22.59 -6.56 9.03
CA GLY A 289 -23.23 -5.43 9.71
C GLY A 289 -22.41 -4.14 9.67
N MET A 290 -21.08 -4.25 9.77
CA MET A 290 -20.16 -3.09 9.66
C MET A 290 -20.16 -2.52 8.24
N LYS A 291 -20.35 -3.36 7.21
CA LYS A 291 -20.61 -2.91 5.85
C LYS A 291 -21.79 -1.98 5.77
N GLY A 292 -22.92 -2.39 6.36
CA GLY A 292 -24.14 -1.58 6.38
C GLY A 292 -23.96 -0.24 7.10
N LEU A 293 -23.16 -0.19 8.16
CA LEU A 293 -22.82 1.07 8.84
C LEU A 293 -21.92 1.96 7.98
N LEU A 294 -20.94 1.39 7.30
CA LEU A 294 -20.02 2.14 6.45
C LEU A 294 -20.74 2.73 5.22
N ASP A 295 -21.69 1.98 4.64
CA ASP A 295 -22.57 2.46 3.56
C ASP A 295 -23.50 3.59 4.06
N GLN A 296 -24.06 3.45 5.27
CA GLN A 296 -24.85 4.52 5.90
C GLN A 296 -24.01 5.78 6.17
N TRP A 297 -22.76 5.62 6.61
CA TRP A 297 -21.87 6.75 6.84
C TRP A 297 -21.56 7.48 5.55
N ALA A 298 -21.19 6.75 4.48
CA ALA A 298 -20.95 7.33 3.17
C ALA A 298 -22.20 8.07 2.65
N SER A 299 -23.38 7.45 2.80
CA SER A 299 -24.66 8.07 2.44
C SER A 299 -24.87 9.42 3.14
N ARG A 300 -24.67 9.48 4.46
CA ARG A 300 -24.84 10.72 5.25
C ARG A 300 -23.78 11.77 4.93
N ARG A 301 -22.51 11.37 4.89
CA ARG A 301 -21.36 12.25 4.70
C ARG A 301 -21.42 13.00 3.36
N PHE A 302 -21.96 12.33 2.33
CA PHE A 302 -22.11 12.86 0.97
C PHE A 302 -23.56 13.18 0.59
N ARG A 303 -24.51 13.12 1.54
CA ARG A 303 -25.94 13.44 1.35
C ARG A 303 -26.59 12.69 0.18
N LEU A 304 -26.31 11.41 0.09
CA LEU A 304 -26.77 10.55 -1.01
C LEU A 304 -28.28 10.27 -0.92
N ASP A 305 -28.89 10.46 0.24
CA ASP A 305 -30.34 10.36 0.48
C ASP A 305 -31.17 11.34 -0.37
N HIS A 306 -30.58 12.44 -0.84
CA HIS A 306 -31.25 13.41 -1.72
C HIS A 306 -31.10 13.11 -3.23
N VAL A 307 -30.37 12.05 -3.61
CA VAL A 307 -30.12 11.72 -5.01
C VAL A 307 -31.25 10.86 -5.57
N ASN A 308 -32.14 11.53 -6.32
CA ASN A 308 -33.37 10.96 -6.85
C ASN A 308 -33.35 10.79 -8.38
N ASP A 309 -32.41 11.42 -9.07
CA ASP A 309 -32.30 11.42 -10.54
C ASP A 309 -30.85 11.58 -11.01
N GLU A 310 -30.61 11.51 -12.33
CA GLU A 310 -29.27 11.65 -12.91
C GLU A 310 -28.62 13.01 -12.62
N ALA A 311 -29.43 14.09 -12.55
CA ALA A 311 -28.93 15.44 -12.34
C ALA A 311 -28.40 15.63 -10.90
N THR A 312 -29.18 15.19 -9.92
CA THR A 312 -28.79 15.19 -8.50
C THR A 312 -27.65 14.21 -8.24
N ALA A 313 -27.60 13.06 -8.93
CA ALA A 313 -26.48 12.13 -8.86
C ALA A 313 -25.18 12.76 -9.37
N TRP A 314 -25.24 13.46 -10.51
CA TRP A 314 -24.07 14.17 -11.05
C TRP A 314 -23.60 15.30 -10.13
N GLN A 315 -24.52 16.06 -9.54
CA GLN A 315 -24.18 17.11 -8.57
C GLN A 315 -23.47 16.54 -7.33
N ALA A 316 -23.99 15.45 -6.77
CA ALA A 316 -23.35 14.77 -5.63
C ALA A 316 -21.98 14.21 -6.00
N PHE A 317 -21.83 13.63 -7.19
CA PHE A 317 -20.56 13.11 -7.68
C PHE A 317 -19.52 14.20 -7.94
N ASP A 318 -19.91 15.35 -8.50
CA ASP A 318 -19.01 16.49 -8.68
C ASP A 318 -18.56 17.07 -7.33
N ALA A 319 -19.47 17.20 -6.37
CA ALA A 319 -19.14 17.62 -5.00
C ALA A 319 -18.18 16.64 -4.30
N LEU A 320 -18.36 15.33 -4.50
CA LEU A 320 -17.43 14.31 -4.04
C LEU A 320 -16.06 14.47 -4.72
N CYS A 321 -16.01 14.66 -6.04
CA CYS A 321 -14.77 14.88 -6.78
C CYS A 321 -14.00 16.12 -6.28
N GLN A 322 -14.71 17.19 -5.93
CA GLN A 322 -14.13 18.38 -5.31
C GLN A 322 -13.58 18.08 -3.91
N THR A 323 -14.30 17.30 -3.11
CA THR A 323 -13.86 16.85 -1.77
C THR A 323 -12.57 16.03 -1.86
N VAL A 324 -12.54 15.05 -2.75
CA VAL A 324 -11.38 14.21 -3.06
C VAL A 324 -10.18 15.05 -3.54
N THR A 325 -10.43 16.04 -4.41
CA THR A 325 -9.38 16.94 -4.90
C THR A 325 -8.81 17.81 -3.78
N LYS A 326 -9.67 18.32 -2.88
CA LYS A 326 -9.26 19.12 -1.72
C LYS A 326 -8.48 18.30 -0.71
N ALA A 327 -8.92 17.08 -0.42
CA ALA A 327 -8.25 16.15 0.48
C ALA A 327 -6.94 15.61 -0.10
N LYS A 328 -6.79 15.62 -1.44
CA LYS A 328 -5.70 14.96 -2.17
C LYS A 328 -5.57 13.48 -1.79
N ALA A 329 -6.69 12.84 -1.46
CA ALA A 329 -6.77 11.45 -1.08
C ALA A 329 -8.01 10.79 -1.69
N TYR A 330 -7.87 9.54 -2.14
CA TYR A 330 -8.96 8.69 -2.58
C TYR A 330 -8.63 7.22 -2.30
N SER A 331 -9.61 6.46 -1.83
CA SER A 331 -9.54 5.00 -1.76
C SER A 331 -10.90 4.41 -2.10
N THR A 332 -10.93 3.37 -2.93
CA THR A 332 -12.15 2.61 -3.23
C THR A 332 -12.77 1.98 -1.98
N GLU A 333 -11.96 1.60 -0.98
CA GLU A 333 -12.46 1.01 0.27
C GLU A 333 -13.01 2.07 1.25
N GLY A 334 -12.57 3.33 1.10
CA GLY A 334 -12.97 4.46 1.96
C GLY A 334 -14.40 4.96 1.69
N LEU A 335 -14.81 5.99 2.45
CA LEU A 335 -16.15 6.58 2.35
C LEU A 335 -16.41 7.17 0.96
N GLU A 336 -15.42 7.84 0.36
CA GLU A 336 -15.49 8.39 -0.99
C GLU A 336 -15.67 7.27 -2.03
N GLY A 337 -14.93 6.17 -1.88
CA GLY A 337 -15.04 4.99 -2.73
C GLY A 337 -16.45 4.41 -2.72
N ARG A 338 -17.05 4.25 -1.54
CA ARG A 338 -18.42 3.76 -1.39
C ARG A 338 -19.47 4.70 -1.94
N ALA A 339 -19.31 5.98 -1.70
CA ALA A 339 -20.22 6.97 -2.28
C ALA A 339 -20.14 6.93 -3.82
N VAL A 340 -18.97 6.72 -4.40
CA VAL A 340 -18.84 6.44 -5.84
C VAL A 340 -19.57 5.15 -6.24
N THR A 341 -19.41 4.04 -5.49
CA THR A 341 -20.13 2.78 -5.74
C THR A 341 -21.64 2.97 -5.76
N TRP A 342 -22.17 3.79 -4.86
CA TRP A 342 -23.59 4.10 -4.77
C TRP A 342 -24.07 5.04 -5.89
N LEU A 343 -23.26 6.04 -6.25
CA LEU A 343 -23.60 7.05 -7.25
C LEU A 343 -23.48 6.53 -8.68
N ALA A 344 -22.46 5.72 -8.97
CA ALA A 344 -22.09 5.32 -10.33
C ALA A 344 -23.26 4.81 -11.19
N PRO A 345 -24.15 3.92 -10.70
CA PRO A 345 -25.28 3.41 -11.49
C PRO A 345 -26.32 4.47 -11.88
N LYS A 346 -26.28 5.64 -11.24
CA LYS A 346 -27.19 6.78 -11.46
C LYS A 346 -26.55 7.89 -12.27
N LEU A 347 -25.27 7.75 -12.64
CA LEU A 347 -24.55 8.80 -13.36
C LEU A 347 -24.85 8.75 -14.86
N PRO A 348 -25.06 9.91 -15.51
CA PRO A 348 -25.16 9.98 -16.96
C PRO A 348 -23.82 9.61 -17.61
N VAL A 349 -23.76 8.42 -18.22
CA VAL A 349 -22.53 7.84 -18.80
C VAL A 349 -21.81 8.77 -19.77
N ASP A 350 -22.54 9.49 -20.63
CA ASP A 350 -21.94 10.40 -21.62
C ASP A 350 -21.22 11.58 -20.97
N GLN A 351 -21.78 12.09 -19.87
CA GLN A 351 -21.20 13.18 -19.11
C GLN A 351 -19.98 12.70 -18.33
N LEU A 352 -20.06 11.51 -17.71
CA LEU A 352 -18.93 10.89 -17.02
C LEU A 352 -17.76 10.63 -17.98
N ALA A 353 -18.04 10.10 -19.17
CA ALA A 353 -17.03 9.86 -20.20
C ALA A 353 -16.40 11.15 -20.72
N ASN A 354 -17.19 12.20 -20.97
CA ASN A 354 -16.66 13.52 -21.34
C ASN A 354 -15.74 14.07 -20.25
N HIS A 355 -16.13 13.92 -18.98
CA HIS A 355 -15.30 14.35 -17.86
C HIS A 355 -13.99 13.56 -17.78
N ALA A 356 -14.04 12.24 -17.95
CA ALA A 356 -12.85 11.38 -18.01
C ALA A 356 -11.90 11.78 -19.15
N ILE A 357 -12.43 12.02 -20.35
CA ILE A 357 -11.63 12.43 -21.52
C ILE A 357 -10.95 13.78 -21.28
N GLN A 358 -11.65 14.74 -20.67
CA GLN A 358 -11.05 16.03 -20.29
C GLN A 358 -9.91 15.87 -19.29
N LEU A 359 -10.07 14.96 -18.31
CA LEU A 359 -9.00 14.65 -17.37
C LEU A 359 -7.80 14.00 -18.06
N LEU A 360 -8.02 13.06 -18.97
CA LEU A 360 -6.95 12.37 -19.69
C LEU A 360 -6.14 13.32 -20.59
N LYS A 361 -6.80 14.26 -21.27
CA LYS A 361 -6.14 15.28 -22.11
C LYS A 361 -5.27 16.26 -21.32
N GLY A 362 -5.55 16.43 -20.04
CA GLY A 362 -4.81 17.32 -19.15
C GLY A 362 -3.57 16.70 -18.52
N VAL A 363 -3.25 15.43 -18.83
CA VAL A 363 -2.32 14.61 -18.04
C VAL A 363 -1.22 14.06 -18.94
N ASP A 364 0.04 14.30 -18.56
CA ASP A 364 1.21 13.78 -19.27
C ASP A 364 1.58 12.37 -18.76
N ARG A 365 1.13 12.01 -17.55
CA ARG A 365 1.38 10.69 -16.93
C ARG A 365 0.22 10.21 -16.05
N LEU A 366 -0.29 9.01 -16.31
CA LEU A 366 -1.20 8.29 -15.40
C LEU A 366 -0.41 7.55 -14.32
N ASP A 367 -0.41 8.04 -13.08
CA ASP A 367 0.13 7.27 -11.95
C ASP A 367 -1.01 6.58 -11.19
N TRP A 368 -1.85 5.81 -11.88
CA TRP A 368 -2.92 5.07 -11.21
C TRP A 368 -2.29 4.01 -10.33
N ARG A 369 -2.58 4.06 -9.03
CA ARG A 369 -2.39 2.90 -8.17
C ARG A 369 -3.70 2.14 -8.09
N TYR A 370 -3.56 0.84 -8.28
CA TYR A 370 -4.63 -0.12 -8.20
C TYR A 370 -4.05 -1.40 -7.58
N TRP A 371 -4.88 -2.11 -6.85
CA TRP A 371 -4.54 -3.43 -6.32
C TRP A 371 -5.83 -4.24 -6.29
N LYS A 372 -5.71 -5.56 -6.26
CA LYS A 372 -6.87 -6.43 -6.08
C LYS A 372 -6.99 -6.75 -4.59
N ALA A 373 -8.07 -6.31 -3.95
CA ALA A 373 -8.43 -6.71 -2.58
C ALA A 373 -9.78 -7.43 -2.61
N ASN A 374 -9.85 -8.59 -1.99
CA ASN A 374 -11.06 -9.44 -1.94
C ASN A 374 -11.68 -9.70 -3.33
N GLY A 375 -10.85 -9.87 -4.35
CA GLY A 375 -11.30 -10.12 -5.72
C GLY A 375 -11.70 -8.87 -6.51
N THR A 376 -11.76 -7.69 -5.88
CA THR A 376 -12.14 -6.42 -6.53
C THR A 376 -10.93 -5.52 -6.74
N TRP A 377 -10.82 -4.92 -7.93
CA TRP A 377 -9.84 -3.85 -8.15
C TRP A 377 -10.20 -2.63 -7.32
N GLN A 378 -9.26 -2.25 -6.47
CA GLN A 378 -9.27 -1.03 -5.70
C GLN A 378 -8.50 0.04 -6.47
N PHE A 379 -8.96 1.27 -6.42
CA PHE A 379 -8.22 2.44 -6.89
C PHE A 379 -7.85 3.29 -5.69
N GLY A 380 -6.63 3.82 -5.69
CA GLY A 380 -6.20 4.68 -4.61
C GLY A 380 -5.22 5.74 -5.05
N TYR A 381 -5.35 6.89 -4.42
CA TYR A 381 -4.32 7.91 -4.33
C TYR A 381 -4.21 8.28 -2.86
N GLY A 382 -3.22 7.74 -2.18
CA GLY A 382 -2.89 8.15 -0.83
C GLY A 382 -1.51 8.78 -0.85
N ALA A 383 -1.40 10.03 -0.39
CA ALA A 383 -0.10 10.56 0.01
C ALA A 383 0.57 9.62 1.03
N ASP A 384 -0.23 8.90 1.84
CA ASP A 384 0.20 7.97 2.90
C ASP A 384 0.64 6.58 2.40
N MET A 385 0.21 6.14 1.21
CA MET A 385 0.80 4.95 0.55
C MET A 385 2.14 5.27 -0.13
N VAL A 386 2.51 6.55 -0.15
CA VAL A 386 3.90 6.91 -0.12
C VAL A 386 4.22 7.13 1.35
N THR A 387 5.09 6.31 1.92
CA THR A 387 5.82 6.68 3.13
C THR A 387 6.73 7.90 2.91
N SER A 388 6.40 8.79 1.96
CA SER A 388 7.00 10.07 1.69
C SER A 388 5.94 11.15 1.87
N SER A 389 6.23 12.08 2.78
CA SER A 389 5.61 13.40 2.87
C SER A 389 4.91 13.88 1.57
N PRO A 390 3.67 14.40 1.65
CA PRO A 390 2.92 15.00 0.54
C PRO A 390 3.70 16.06 -0.26
N GLU A 391 4.77 16.61 0.31
CA GLU A 391 5.63 17.61 -0.35
C GLU A 391 6.82 16.98 -1.11
N THR A 392 7.17 15.71 -0.86
CA THR A 392 8.41 15.08 -1.36
C THR A 392 8.22 14.05 -2.47
N ALA A 393 6.98 13.62 -2.76
CA ALA A 393 6.67 12.81 -3.95
C ALA A 393 6.91 13.59 -5.28
N TYR A 394 7.22 14.88 -5.20
CA TYR A 394 7.40 15.78 -6.36
C TYR A 394 8.84 15.89 -6.91
N SER A 395 9.80 15.05 -6.49
CA SER A 395 11.14 15.07 -7.12
C SER A 395 11.24 14.24 -8.40
N GLY A 396 10.21 13.46 -8.75
CA GLY A 396 10.13 12.76 -10.03
C GLY A 396 9.50 13.66 -11.10
N SER A 397 10.33 14.31 -11.92
CA SER A 397 9.95 15.17 -13.06
C SER A 397 9.03 16.35 -12.72
N ILE A 398 9.63 17.47 -12.29
CA ILE A 398 9.01 18.80 -12.37
C ILE A 398 8.62 19.04 -13.83
N GLY A 399 7.32 18.99 -14.12
CA GLY A 399 6.76 19.20 -15.45
C GLY A 399 5.71 18.16 -15.90
N ALA A 400 5.63 16.98 -15.27
CA ALA A 400 4.58 16.03 -15.61
C ALA A 400 3.24 16.44 -14.99
N ARG A 401 2.23 16.72 -15.81
CA ARG A 401 0.85 16.85 -15.33
C ARG A 401 0.36 15.47 -14.89
N LEU A 402 0.30 15.24 -13.58
CA LEU A 402 -0.26 14.02 -13.00
C LEU A 402 -1.80 14.07 -13.06
N LEU A 403 -2.43 12.89 -13.09
CA LEU A 403 -3.89 12.80 -12.94
C LEU A 403 -4.30 13.43 -11.59
N PRO A 404 -5.23 14.39 -11.58
CA PRO A 404 -5.73 14.94 -10.32
C PRO A 404 -6.49 13.87 -9.55
N THR A 405 -6.56 13.99 -8.22
CA THR A 405 -7.17 12.98 -7.34
C THR A 405 -8.63 12.65 -7.70
N ARG A 406 -9.41 13.62 -8.21
CA ARG A 406 -10.76 13.36 -8.76
C ARG A 406 -10.79 12.33 -9.91
N GLY A 407 -9.69 12.18 -10.65
CA GLY A 407 -9.60 11.20 -11.72
C GLY A 407 -9.69 9.75 -11.23
N TYR A 408 -9.36 9.47 -9.96
CA TYR A 408 -9.54 8.15 -9.36
C TYR A 408 -11.02 7.85 -9.07
N ALA A 409 -11.79 8.85 -8.60
CA ALA A 409 -13.23 8.71 -8.42
C ALA A 409 -13.94 8.48 -9.77
N VAL A 410 -13.51 9.18 -10.82
CA VAL A 410 -14.03 9.03 -12.20
C VAL A 410 -13.68 7.66 -12.78
N ALA A 411 -12.45 7.21 -12.60
CA ALA A 411 -12.01 5.87 -12.99
C ALA A 411 -12.84 4.77 -12.30
N HIS A 412 -13.05 4.92 -11.00
CA HIS A 412 -13.83 3.97 -10.21
C HIS A 412 -15.30 3.92 -10.67
N ALA A 413 -15.93 5.09 -10.88
CA ALA A 413 -17.31 5.17 -11.39
C ALA A 413 -17.46 4.49 -12.76
N LEU A 414 -16.53 4.76 -13.68
CA LEU A 414 -16.51 4.15 -15.01
C LEU A 414 -16.36 2.63 -14.93
N LYS A 415 -15.50 2.14 -14.04
CA LYS A 415 -15.31 0.70 -13.83
C LYS A 415 -16.59 0.04 -13.32
N ILE A 416 -17.27 0.62 -12.34
CA ILE A 416 -18.54 0.07 -11.81
C ILE A 416 -19.57 -0.07 -12.93
N LEU A 417 -19.75 0.98 -13.75
CA LEU A 417 -20.66 0.94 -14.90
C LEU A 417 -20.28 -0.15 -15.91
N PHE A 418 -18.98 -0.35 -16.15
CA PHE A 418 -18.48 -1.40 -17.03
C PHE A 418 -18.77 -2.82 -16.48
N GLU A 419 -18.50 -3.03 -15.19
CA GLU A 419 -18.66 -4.31 -14.48
C GLU A 419 -20.13 -4.70 -14.32
N GLN A 420 -21.03 -3.72 -14.15
CA GLN A 420 -22.48 -3.95 -14.12
C GLN A 420 -23.06 -4.39 -15.47
N GLY A 421 -22.28 -4.28 -16.54
CA GLY A 421 -22.66 -4.77 -17.85
C GLY A 421 -23.64 -3.88 -18.60
N ASP A 422 -23.78 -2.60 -18.22
CA ASP A 422 -24.56 -1.63 -18.99
C ASP A 422 -24.01 -1.55 -20.43
N PRO A 423 -24.78 -1.96 -21.46
CA PRO A 423 -24.33 -1.96 -22.85
C PRO A 423 -23.91 -0.57 -23.32
N ARG A 424 -24.60 0.50 -22.87
CA ARG A 424 -24.28 1.88 -23.25
C ARG A 424 -22.97 2.32 -22.60
N ALA A 425 -22.76 1.99 -21.33
CA ALA A 425 -21.49 2.27 -20.66
C ALA A 425 -20.31 1.57 -21.30
N ARG A 426 -20.46 0.29 -21.65
CA ARG A 426 -19.44 -0.47 -22.39
C ARG A 426 -19.11 0.17 -23.73
N ASP A 427 -20.14 0.53 -24.51
CA ASP A 427 -19.96 1.18 -25.81
C ASP A 427 -19.19 2.51 -25.67
N VAL A 428 -19.62 3.37 -24.75
CA VAL A 428 -18.97 4.66 -24.51
C VAL A 428 -17.52 4.48 -24.04
N LEU A 429 -17.25 3.54 -23.14
CA LEU A 429 -15.91 3.26 -22.66
C LEU A 429 -14.99 2.75 -23.77
N GLN A 430 -15.47 1.80 -24.57
CA GLN A 430 -14.70 1.17 -25.65
C GLN A 430 -14.46 2.11 -26.84
N HIS A 431 -15.44 2.95 -27.19
CA HIS A 431 -15.36 3.81 -28.38
C HIS A 431 -14.88 5.23 -28.11
N ARG A 432 -14.97 5.73 -26.86
CA ARG A 432 -14.62 7.12 -26.54
C ARG A 432 -13.51 7.25 -25.51
N VAL A 433 -13.54 6.47 -24.43
CA VAL A 433 -12.56 6.62 -23.33
C VAL A 433 -11.28 5.82 -23.60
N ALA A 434 -11.37 4.55 -23.98
CA ALA A 434 -10.21 3.70 -24.26
C ALA A 434 -9.30 4.28 -25.37
N PRO A 435 -9.81 4.84 -26.48
CA PRO A 435 -8.96 5.48 -27.49
C PRO A 435 -8.18 6.69 -26.95
N GLU A 436 -8.77 7.44 -26.03
CA GLU A 436 -8.12 8.60 -25.40
C GLU A 436 -7.04 8.17 -24.40
N ILE A 437 -7.27 7.09 -23.63
CA ILE A 437 -6.22 6.49 -22.79
C ILE A 437 -5.07 6.00 -23.69
N LEU A 438 -5.39 5.30 -24.78
CA LEU A 438 -4.39 4.81 -25.71
C LEU A 438 -3.58 5.94 -26.35
N ALA A 439 -4.24 7.00 -26.83
CA ALA A 439 -3.59 8.12 -27.50
C ALA A 439 -2.67 8.92 -26.56
N ASN A 440 -3.11 9.20 -25.34
CA ASN A 440 -2.35 10.03 -24.39
C ASN A 440 -1.22 9.24 -23.71
N PHE A 441 -1.34 7.91 -23.57
CA PHE A 441 -0.38 7.12 -22.79
C PHE A 441 0.40 6.06 -23.60
N TYR A 442 0.28 6.07 -24.93
CA TYR A 442 0.95 5.15 -25.85
C TYR A 442 2.44 4.95 -25.53
N GLN A 443 3.16 6.03 -25.24
CA GLN A 443 4.62 5.99 -25.04
C GLN A 443 5.06 5.27 -23.76
N ASP A 444 4.16 5.16 -22.78
CA ASP A 444 4.43 4.62 -21.45
C ASP A 444 3.62 3.36 -21.14
N LEU A 445 2.84 2.83 -22.10
CA LEU A 445 1.94 1.68 -21.89
C LEU A 445 2.64 0.51 -21.20
N PHE A 446 3.89 0.21 -21.57
CA PHE A 446 4.64 -0.95 -21.10
C PHE A 446 5.58 -0.67 -19.93
N ARG A 447 5.78 0.60 -19.56
CA ARG A 447 6.65 0.97 -18.43
C ARG A 447 5.94 0.84 -17.08
N HIS A 448 4.61 0.88 -17.09
CA HIS A 448 3.79 0.79 -15.90
C HIS A 448 2.64 -0.18 -16.13
N GLY A 449 2.71 -1.36 -15.51
CA GLY A 449 1.78 -2.48 -15.70
C GLY A 449 0.29 -2.11 -15.63
N VAL A 450 0.00 -1.08 -14.85
CA VAL A 450 -1.34 -0.58 -14.55
C VAL A 450 -2.13 -0.13 -15.78
N ARG A 451 -1.48 0.63 -16.69
CA ARG A 451 -2.20 1.40 -17.72
C ARG A 451 -2.77 0.49 -18.80
N TYR A 452 -2.00 -0.52 -19.21
CA TYR A 452 -2.47 -1.45 -20.23
C TYR A 452 -3.55 -2.39 -19.68
N ARG A 453 -3.56 -2.73 -18.38
CA ARG A 453 -4.60 -3.65 -17.85
C ARG A 453 -5.98 -3.06 -17.87
N LEU A 454 -6.12 -1.81 -17.44
CA LEU A 454 -7.40 -1.11 -17.56
C LEU A 454 -7.86 -1.05 -19.03
N LEU A 455 -6.95 -0.78 -19.95
CA LEU A 455 -7.26 -0.80 -21.38
C LEU A 455 -7.71 -2.19 -21.83
N CYS A 456 -7.01 -3.25 -21.41
CA CYS A 456 -7.30 -4.63 -21.77
C CYS A 456 -8.61 -5.15 -21.15
N SER A 457 -8.96 -4.70 -19.93
CA SER A 457 -10.22 -5.05 -19.26
C SER A 457 -11.41 -4.34 -19.92
N VAL A 458 -11.26 -3.07 -20.31
CA VAL A 458 -12.28 -2.34 -21.09
C VAL A 458 -12.44 -2.95 -22.48
N GLY A 459 -11.32 -3.27 -23.13
CA GLY A 459 -11.27 -3.93 -24.43
C GLY A 459 -11.94 -3.12 -25.55
N GLY A 460 -12.57 -3.85 -26.47
CA GLY A 460 -13.43 -3.30 -27.51
C GLY A 460 -12.78 -3.20 -28.89
N PRO A 461 -13.61 -3.01 -29.93
CA PRO A 461 -13.19 -3.15 -31.33
C PRO A 461 -12.19 -2.07 -31.79
N VAL A 462 -12.11 -0.93 -31.10
CA VAL A 462 -11.11 0.09 -31.41
C VAL A 462 -9.73 -0.33 -30.93
N LEU A 463 -9.63 -0.82 -29.68
CA LEU A 463 -8.38 -1.31 -29.12
C LEU A 463 -7.90 -2.57 -29.85
N GLU A 464 -8.79 -3.51 -30.16
CA GLU A 464 -8.46 -4.72 -30.92
C GLU A 464 -7.87 -4.40 -32.30
N ARG A 465 -8.54 -3.54 -33.08
CA ARG A 465 -8.04 -3.09 -34.38
C ARG A 465 -6.71 -2.36 -34.27
N PHE A 466 -6.50 -1.61 -33.20
CA PHE A 466 -5.22 -0.96 -32.96
C PHE A 466 -4.10 -1.97 -32.68
N LEU A 467 -4.34 -2.95 -31.79
CA LEU A 467 -3.37 -3.97 -31.41
C LEU A 467 -3.00 -4.87 -32.59
N LEU A 468 -3.98 -5.24 -33.42
CA LEU A 468 -3.77 -6.01 -34.65
C LEU A 468 -2.87 -5.31 -35.68
N ARG A 469 -2.77 -3.98 -35.63
CA ARG A 469 -1.88 -3.20 -36.50
C ARG A 469 -0.46 -3.04 -35.95
N GLN A 470 -0.24 -3.43 -34.69
CA GLN A 470 1.09 -3.37 -34.09
C GLN A 470 1.91 -4.59 -34.52
N ASN A 471 3.23 -4.49 -34.37
CA ASN A 471 4.14 -5.59 -34.69
C ASN A 471 4.20 -6.60 -33.53
N TRP A 472 3.07 -7.24 -33.25
CA TRP A 472 2.93 -8.16 -32.13
C TRP A 472 3.53 -9.55 -32.39
N GLU A 473 3.79 -9.90 -33.65
CA GLU A 473 4.46 -11.14 -34.04
C GLU A 473 5.99 -11.03 -33.96
N ALA A 474 6.54 -9.81 -33.97
CA ALA A 474 7.99 -9.64 -33.92
C ALA A 474 8.59 -10.10 -32.60
N ASP A 475 9.83 -10.60 -32.69
CA ASP A 475 10.64 -10.87 -31.52
C ASP A 475 10.92 -9.58 -30.75
N SER A 476 11.00 -9.69 -29.43
CA SER A 476 11.21 -8.53 -28.56
C SER A 476 12.52 -7.78 -28.86
N GLU A 477 13.52 -8.45 -29.44
CA GLU A 477 14.78 -7.83 -29.87
C GLU A 477 14.62 -6.86 -31.05
N GLN A 478 13.59 -7.06 -31.87
CA GLN A 478 13.31 -6.22 -33.05
C GLN A 478 12.47 -4.99 -32.69
N LEU A 479 11.94 -4.94 -31.46
CA LEU A 479 11.09 -3.86 -31.01
C LEU A 479 11.89 -2.74 -30.36
N PRO A 480 11.44 -1.48 -30.49
CA PRO A 480 11.94 -0.39 -29.67
C PRO A 480 11.77 -0.71 -28.18
N SER A 481 12.74 -0.33 -27.34
CA SER A 481 12.71 -0.61 -25.88
C SER A 481 11.43 -0.19 -25.17
N ARG A 482 10.75 0.85 -25.67
CA ARG A 482 9.45 1.31 -25.14
C ARG A 482 8.28 0.36 -25.40
N GLN A 483 8.40 -0.56 -26.37
CA GLN A 483 7.39 -1.57 -26.73
C GLN A 483 7.72 -2.95 -26.14
N ILE A 484 8.84 -3.04 -25.41
CA ILE A 484 9.28 -4.24 -24.72
C ILE A 484 8.78 -4.16 -23.29
N MET A 485 8.14 -5.23 -22.82
CA MET A 485 7.88 -5.43 -21.40
C MET A 485 9.07 -6.16 -20.81
N TYR A 486 9.68 -5.59 -19.77
CA TYR A 486 10.78 -6.21 -19.06
C TYR A 486 10.21 -7.02 -17.89
N SER A 487 10.40 -8.32 -17.92
CA SER A 487 10.22 -9.18 -16.75
C SER A 487 11.60 -9.62 -16.25
N LYS A 488 11.68 -10.20 -15.05
CA LYS A 488 12.95 -10.78 -14.55
C LYS A 488 13.47 -11.91 -15.45
N ALA A 489 12.59 -12.48 -16.27
CA ALA A 489 12.90 -13.52 -17.26
C ALA A 489 13.62 -13.02 -18.50
N GLY A 490 13.40 -11.76 -18.88
CA GLY A 490 13.80 -11.28 -20.20
C GLY A 490 12.86 -10.22 -20.77
N LYS A 491 12.96 -10.06 -22.08
CA LYS A 491 12.27 -9.05 -22.87
C LYS A 491 11.07 -9.70 -23.55
N LEU A 492 9.87 -9.24 -23.25
CA LEU A 492 8.62 -9.70 -23.87
C LEU A 492 8.11 -8.68 -24.89
N ASN A 493 7.50 -9.16 -25.97
CA ASN A 493 6.76 -8.29 -26.88
C ASN A 493 5.52 -7.75 -26.14
N GLY A 494 5.53 -6.44 -25.84
CA GLY A 494 4.45 -5.82 -25.09
C GLY A 494 3.08 -5.90 -25.81
N TRP A 495 3.07 -5.84 -27.14
CA TRP A 495 1.83 -5.95 -27.92
C TRP A 495 1.21 -7.34 -27.84
N PHE A 496 2.02 -8.38 -27.99
CA PHE A 496 1.60 -9.77 -27.80
C PHE A 496 1.01 -9.96 -26.40
N TYR A 497 1.72 -9.44 -25.40
CA TYR A 497 1.32 -9.51 -24.01
C TYR A 497 -0.01 -8.77 -23.74
N MET A 498 -0.24 -7.60 -24.33
CA MET A 498 -1.53 -6.88 -24.22
C MET A 498 -2.70 -7.66 -24.82
N MET A 499 -2.51 -8.28 -26.00
CA MET A 499 -3.58 -9.07 -26.62
C MET A 499 -3.93 -10.29 -25.78
N ALA A 500 -2.95 -10.92 -25.14
CA ALA A 500 -3.19 -12.01 -24.20
C ALA A 500 -4.09 -11.61 -23.03
N HIS A 501 -4.06 -10.34 -22.63
CA HIS A 501 -4.86 -9.80 -21.51
C HIS A 501 -6.23 -9.25 -21.91
N LEU A 502 -6.59 -9.24 -23.20
CA LEU A 502 -7.91 -8.73 -23.61
C LEU A 502 -9.03 -9.60 -23.02
N GLU A 503 -9.96 -8.99 -22.29
CA GLU A 503 -11.14 -9.67 -21.71
C GLU A 503 -12.31 -9.81 -22.70
N THR A 504 -12.02 -9.71 -24.00
CA THR A 504 -13.01 -9.82 -25.07
C THR A 504 -13.05 -11.22 -25.69
N SER A 505 -14.05 -11.47 -26.55
CA SER A 505 -14.10 -12.70 -27.37
C SER A 505 -12.86 -12.84 -28.25
N PHE A 506 -12.35 -11.73 -28.80
CA PHE A 506 -11.09 -11.71 -29.54
C PHE A 506 -9.91 -12.15 -28.66
N GLY A 507 -9.78 -11.58 -27.46
CA GLY A 507 -8.73 -11.98 -26.52
C GLY A 507 -8.79 -13.46 -26.15
N THR A 508 -10.00 -14.01 -26.00
CA THR A 508 -10.21 -15.44 -25.76
C THR A 508 -9.75 -16.29 -26.94
N GLN A 509 -10.12 -15.93 -28.17
CA GLN A 509 -9.67 -16.61 -29.38
C GLN A 509 -8.15 -16.51 -29.53
N PHE A 510 -7.58 -15.33 -29.31
CA PHE A 510 -6.13 -15.09 -29.36
C PHE A 510 -5.38 -16.01 -28.38
N ARG A 511 -5.86 -16.10 -27.13
CA ARG A 511 -5.32 -17.00 -26.10
C ARG A 511 -5.36 -18.48 -26.54
N GLN A 512 -6.43 -18.92 -27.18
CA GLN A 512 -6.55 -20.28 -27.70
C GLN A 512 -5.61 -20.54 -28.89
N THR A 513 -5.55 -19.61 -29.85
CA THR A 513 -4.70 -19.75 -31.05
C THR A 513 -3.21 -19.70 -30.72
N HIS A 514 -2.80 -18.91 -29.73
CA HIS A 514 -1.40 -18.71 -29.38
C HIS A 514 -1.01 -19.34 -28.03
N ARG A 515 -1.73 -20.38 -27.60
CA ARG A 515 -1.53 -21.08 -26.32
C ARG A 515 -0.07 -21.44 -26.06
N ASP A 516 0.58 -22.09 -27.02
CA ASP A 516 1.93 -22.64 -26.80
C ASP A 516 2.96 -21.53 -26.57
N ARG A 517 2.81 -20.39 -27.28
CA ARG A 517 3.63 -19.20 -27.07
C ARG A 517 3.35 -18.55 -25.71
N LEU A 518 2.09 -18.51 -25.28
CA LEU A 518 1.72 -18.01 -23.96
C LEU A 518 2.29 -18.88 -22.82
N PHE A 519 2.33 -20.20 -23.00
CA PHE A 519 2.99 -21.09 -22.04
C PHE A 519 4.50 -20.91 -22.01
N GLN A 520 5.15 -20.63 -23.14
CA GLN A 520 6.57 -20.24 -23.15
C GLN A 520 6.79 -18.96 -22.36
N ILE A 521 5.95 -17.93 -22.55
CA ILE A 521 6.03 -16.70 -21.75
C ILE A 521 5.83 -16.99 -20.26
N ALA A 522 4.87 -17.85 -19.92
CA ALA A 522 4.61 -18.21 -18.53
C ALA A 522 5.79 -18.95 -17.88
N ASP A 523 6.48 -19.82 -18.63
CA ASP A 523 7.70 -20.50 -18.18
C ASP A 523 8.86 -19.53 -17.97
N GLU A 524 8.99 -18.57 -18.89
CA GLU A 524 10.04 -17.56 -18.85
C GLU A 524 9.90 -16.72 -17.58
N VAL A 525 8.69 -16.27 -17.22
CA VAL A 525 8.40 -15.45 -16.02
C VAL A 525 8.86 -16.17 -14.73
N ASP A 526 10.14 -15.99 -14.40
CA ASP A 526 10.85 -16.79 -13.39
C ASP A 526 10.53 -16.38 -11.95
N ASP A 527 9.96 -15.18 -11.77
CA ASP A 527 9.69 -14.62 -10.46
C ASP A 527 8.24 -14.16 -10.30
N TRP A 528 7.51 -14.96 -9.53
CA TRP A 528 6.13 -14.74 -9.11
C TRP A 528 5.93 -13.53 -8.19
N HIS A 529 6.98 -12.77 -7.85
CA HIS A 529 6.79 -11.43 -7.29
C HIS A 529 6.01 -10.51 -8.25
N ASP A 530 6.01 -10.83 -9.55
CA ASP A 530 5.11 -10.23 -10.53
C ASP A 530 3.94 -11.18 -10.81
N ARG A 531 3.14 -11.52 -9.78
CA ARG A 531 1.92 -12.38 -9.91
C ARG A 531 1.03 -11.94 -11.06
N GLU A 532 1.08 -10.66 -11.32
CA GLU A 532 0.28 -10.02 -12.32
C GLU A 532 0.75 -10.30 -13.75
N ALA A 533 2.02 -10.70 -13.94
CA ALA A 533 2.57 -11.08 -15.22
C ALA A 533 1.81 -12.26 -15.86
N LEU A 534 1.22 -13.14 -15.05
CA LEU A 534 0.53 -14.37 -15.49
C LEU A 534 -1.01 -14.23 -15.50
N GLU A 535 -1.56 -13.04 -15.33
CA GLU A 535 -3.02 -12.84 -15.20
C GLU A 535 -3.80 -13.35 -16.43
N PHE A 536 -3.22 -13.28 -17.63
CA PHE A 536 -3.80 -13.83 -18.86
C PHE A 536 -4.17 -15.32 -18.79
N LEU A 537 -3.53 -16.12 -17.93
CA LEU A 537 -3.88 -17.54 -17.75
C LEU A 537 -5.26 -17.71 -17.09
N PHE A 538 -5.67 -16.74 -16.26
CA PHE A 538 -6.82 -16.83 -15.36
C PHE A 538 -8.07 -16.08 -15.84
N LEU A 539 -8.06 -15.48 -17.04
CA LEU A 539 -9.16 -14.63 -17.51
C LEU A 539 -10.44 -15.40 -17.89
N ASN A 540 -10.35 -16.71 -18.17
CA ASN A 540 -11.47 -17.52 -18.65
C ASN A 540 -11.73 -18.76 -17.77
N PRO A 541 -11.99 -18.62 -16.46
CA PRO A 541 -12.20 -19.77 -15.58
C PRO A 541 -13.47 -20.57 -15.95
N ALA A 542 -14.45 -19.93 -16.60
CA ALA A 542 -15.68 -20.57 -17.07
C ALA A 542 -15.45 -21.67 -18.13
N GLN A 543 -14.25 -21.75 -18.72
CA GLN A 543 -13.88 -22.82 -19.65
C GLN A 543 -13.53 -24.13 -18.94
N GLY A 544 -13.51 -24.17 -17.60
CA GLY A 544 -13.21 -25.40 -16.87
C GLY A 544 -11.81 -25.91 -17.18
N GLU A 545 -11.72 -27.20 -17.51
CA GLU A 545 -10.48 -27.87 -17.93
C GLU A 545 -9.87 -27.30 -19.23
N ASP A 546 -10.69 -26.66 -20.07
CA ASP A 546 -10.22 -26.03 -21.31
C ASP A 546 -9.57 -24.66 -21.09
N SER A 547 -9.59 -24.14 -19.86
CA SER A 547 -8.92 -22.89 -19.54
C SER A 547 -7.40 -23.01 -19.64
N LEU A 548 -6.74 -21.89 -19.99
CA LEU A 548 -5.27 -21.85 -20.03
C LEU A 548 -4.65 -22.17 -18.66
N ALA A 549 -5.26 -21.69 -17.57
CA ALA A 549 -4.77 -21.97 -16.23
C ALA A 549 -4.76 -23.49 -15.93
N TYR A 550 -5.84 -24.20 -16.26
CA TYR A 550 -5.89 -25.64 -16.03
C TYR A 550 -4.88 -26.39 -16.90
N GLN A 551 -4.81 -26.06 -18.19
CA GLN A 551 -3.89 -26.70 -19.14
C GLN A 551 -2.42 -26.42 -18.83
N TYR A 552 -2.09 -25.27 -18.23
CA TYR A 552 -0.71 -24.92 -17.87
C TYR A 552 -0.25 -25.59 -16.56
N TRP A 553 -1.17 -26.04 -15.70
CA TRP A 553 -0.84 -26.60 -14.39
C TRP A 553 0.23 -27.72 -14.43
N PRO A 554 0.12 -28.77 -15.30
CA PRO A 554 1.11 -29.84 -15.33
C PRO A 554 2.52 -29.32 -15.66
N ARG A 555 2.60 -28.34 -16.56
CA ARG A 555 3.84 -27.70 -16.98
C ARG A 555 4.44 -26.85 -15.87
N LEU A 556 3.62 -26.07 -15.17
CA LEU A 556 4.05 -25.32 -13.98
C LEU A 556 4.62 -26.26 -12.92
N LEU A 557 3.90 -27.34 -12.59
CA LEU A 557 4.30 -28.29 -11.57
C LEU A 557 5.64 -28.93 -11.93
N GLN A 558 5.81 -29.37 -13.18
CA GLN A 558 7.07 -29.91 -13.69
C GLN A 558 8.21 -28.89 -13.54
N ASN A 559 8.01 -27.64 -13.98
CA ASN A 559 9.02 -26.58 -13.87
C ASN A 559 9.40 -26.29 -12.42
N LEU A 560 8.43 -26.32 -11.49
CA LEU A 560 8.70 -26.15 -10.07
C LEU A 560 9.51 -27.32 -9.51
N VAL A 561 9.21 -28.56 -9.88
CA VAL A 561 9.99 -29.75 -9.48
C VAL A 561 11.44 -29.61 -9.94
N GLU A 562 11.66 -29.30 -11.22
CA GLU A 562 12.99 -29.22 -11.84
C GLU A 562 13.81 -28.01 -11.39
N SER A 563 13.15 -26.92 -10.97
CA SER A 563 13.84 -25.68 -10.60
C SER A 563 14.71 -25.84 -9.35
N GLN A 564 16.04 -25.73 -9.46
CA GLN A 564 16.91 -25.73 -8.26
C GLN A 564 16.96 -24.38 -7.54
N ARG A 565 16.45 -23.30 -8.16
CA ARG A 565 16.71 -21.91 -7.75
C ARG A 565 15.54 -21.22 -7.06
N ARG A 566 14.36 -21.84 -7.02
CA ARG A 566 13.16 -21.22 -6.47
C ARG A 566 13.00 -21.58 -5.00
N PRO A 567 13.26 -20.67 -4.05
CA PRO A 567 12.54 -20.72 -2.80
C PRO A 567 11.06 -20.43 -3.11
N ARG A 568 10.21 -21.11 -2.38
CA ARG A 568 8.77 -21.05 -2.15
C ARG A 568 7.96 -21.88 -3.12
N LYS A 569 8.52 -22.99 -3.63
CA LYS A 569 7.88 -23.80 -4.69
C LYS A 569 6.46 -24.22 -4.35
N LEU A 570 6.28 -24.81 -3.17
CA LEU A 570 4.95 -25.26 -2.72
C LEU A 570 3.99 -24.08 -2.51
N HIS A 571 4.49 -22.96 -1.98
CA HIS A 571 3.71 -21.74 -1.82
C HIS A 571 3.29 -21.16 -3.18
N LEU A 572 4.16 -21.17 -4.19
CA LEU A 572 3.84 -20.75 -5.56
C LEU A 572 2.79 -21.66 -6.21
N ALA A 573 2.92 -22.97 -6.02
CA ALA A 573 1.95 -23.93 -6.51
C ALA A 573 0.56 -23.69 -5.89
N TYR A 574 0.48 -23.49 -4.57
CA TYR A 574 -0.79 -23.19 -3.90
C TYR A 574 -1.37 -21.82 -4.28
N ASP A 575 -0.54 -20.81 -4.50
CA ASP A 575 -1.00 -19.50 -4.97
C ASP A 575 -1.60 -19.59 -6.39
N TYR A 576 -0.95 -20.36 -7.27
CA TYR A 576 -1.49 -20.67 -8.60
C TYR A 576 -2.84 -21.37 -8.52
N LEU A 577 -2.94 -22.44 -7.74
CA LEU A 577 -4.19 -23.22 -7.58
C LEU A 577 -5.31 -22.37 -6.98
N THR A 578 -5.00 -21.53 -5.99
CA THR A 578 -5.99 -20.63 -5.37
C THR A 578 -6.54 -19.62 -6.39
N ARG A 579 -5.70 -19.07 -7.27
CA ARG A 579 -6.14 -18.16 -8.35
C ARG A 579 -6.92 -18.87 -9.45
N MET A 580 -6.73 -20.18 -9.58
CA MET A 580 -7.44 -21.03 -10.51
C MET A 580 -8.81 -21.48 -9.97
N GLU A 581 -9.18 -21.16 -8.72
CA GLU A 581 -10.54 -21.41 -8.24
C GLU A 581 -11.60 -20.71 -9.13
N PRO A 582 -12.74 -21.36 -9.42
CA PRO A 582 -13.25 -22.58 -8.79
C PRO A 582 -12.83 -23.90 -9.46
N ILE A 583 -11.98 -23.87 -10.50
CA ILE A 583 -11.68 -25.06 -11.32
C ILE A 583 -10.52 -25.90 -10.79
N ALA A 584 -9.78 -25.42 -9.78
CA ALA A 584 -8.72 -26.18 -9.14
C ALA A 584 -9.30 -27.32 -8.29
N GLU A 585 -8.87 -28.56 -8.50
CA GLU A 585 -9.34 -29.73 -7.74
C GLU A 585 -8.53 -29.96 -6.46
N PRO A 586 -9.12 -30.52 -5.38
CA PRO A 586 -8.37 -30.86 -4.16
C PRO A 586 -7.14 -31.74 -4.42
N ASN A 587 -7.25 -32.68 -5.37
CA ASN A 587 -6.16 -33.56 -5.75
C ASN A 587 -4.97 -32.80 -6.38
N MET A 588 -5.18 -31.64 -7.00
CA MET A 588 -4.07 -30.84 -7.54
C MET A 588 -3.21 -30.25 -6.41
N TYR A 589 -3.83 -29.87 -5.28
CA TYR A 589 -3.10 -29.44 -4.09
C TYR A 589 -2.29 -30.60 -3.49
N VAL A 590 -2.86 -31.82 -3.49
CA VAL A 590 -2.15 -33.05 -3.08
C VAL A 590 -0.97 -33.36 -4.00
N GLN A 591 -1.15 -33.27 -5.32
CA GLN A 591 -0.07 -33.46 -6.29
C GLN A 591 1.06 -32.46 -6.06
N ALA A 592 0.74 -31.19 -5.84
CA ALA A 592 1.70 -30.15 -5.53
C ALA A 592 2.48 -30.44 -4.24
N PHE A 593 1.76 -30.86 -3.20
CA PHE A 593 2.35 -31.25 -1.93
C PHE A 593 3.37 -32.38 -2.13
N LYS A 594 2.94 -33.51 -2.71
CA LYS A 594 3.78 -34.68 -2.95
C LYS A 594 5.02 -34.37 -3.79
N ALA A 595 4.87 -33.51 -4.80
CA ALA A 595 5.96 -33.15 -5.70
C ALA A 595 6.98 -32.17 -5.10
N LEU A 596 6.57 -31.29 -4.17
CA LEU A 596 7.37 -30.12 -3.77
C LEU A 596 7.69 -30.03 -2.26
N HIS A 597 7.08 -30.85 -1.39
CA HIS A 597 7.19 -30.73 0.07
C HIS A 597 8.62 -30.87 0.61
N SER A 598 9.51 -31.53 -0.11
CA SER A 598 10.90 -31.79 0.31
C SER A 598 11.81 -30.56 0.29
N SER A 599 11.33 -29.45 -0.28
CA SER A 599 12.18 -28.29 -0.58
C SER A 599 12.07 -27.12 0.39
N GLU A 600 11.14 -27.08 1.38
CA GLU A 600 10.90 -25.82 2.10
C GLU A 600 10.04 -25.73 3.37
N ILE A 601 10.03 -24.52 3.98
CA ILE A 601 9.21 -24.08 5.12
C ILE A 601 7.72 -24.18 4.77
N VAL A 602 7.21 -25.37 5.03
CA VAL A 602 5.83 -25.79 4.86
C VAL A 602 4.80 -24.77 5.41
N HIS A 603 5.13 -24.12 6.52
CA HIS A 603 4.28 -23.12 7.19
C HIS A 603 3.81 -21.97 6.29
N ASN A 604 4.69 -21.44 5.42
CA ASN A 604 4.32 -20.30 4.56
C ASN A 604 3.44 -20.71 3.39
N SER A 605 3.49 -21.97 2.97
CA SER A 605 2.61 -22.51 1.93
C SER A 605 1.20 -22.67 2.45
N PHE A 606 1.03 -23.15 3.68
CA PHE A 606 -0.29 -23.32 4.31
C PHE A 606 -1.04 -22.01 4.55
N LYS A 607 -0.32 -20.90 4.79
CA LYS A 607 -0.96 -19.57 4.85
C LYS A 607 -1.74 -19.22 3.58
N VAL A 608 -1.29 -19.69 2.41
CA VAL A 608 -1.98 -19.43 1.13
C VAL A 608 -3.35 -20.11 1.09
N LEU A 609 -3.49 -21.27 1.74
CA LEU A 609 -4.77 -21.99 1.77
C LEU A 609 -5.87 -21.25 2.54
N SER A 610 -5.53 -20.23 3.33
CA SER A 610 -6.53 -19.30 3.88
C SER A 610 -7.26 -18.49 2.80
N SER A 611 -6.61 -18.27 1.64
CA SER A 611 -7.19 -17.58 0.49
C SER A 611 -8.07 -18.50 -0.39
N VAL A 612 -8.07 -19.82 -0.15
CA VAL A 612 -9.03 -20.74 -0.79
C VAL A 612 -10.44 -20.41 -0.27
N PRO A 613 -11.46 -20.35 -1.15
CA PRO A 613 -12.83 -20.05 -0.76
C PRO A 613 -13.31 -20.95 0.41
N PRO A 614 -14.01 -20.41 1.42
CA PRO A 614 -14.39 -21.17 2.62
C PRO A 614 -15.07 -22.51 2.32
N LEU A 615 -15.96 -22.53 1.33
CA LEU A 615 -16.71 -23.74 0.92
C LEU A 615 -15.82 -24.85 0.36
N ARG A 616 -14.69 -24.51 -0.26
CA ARG A 616 -13.74 -25.44 -0.89
C ARG A 616 -12.60 -25.82 0.04
N ARG A 617 -12.37 -24.98 1.05
CA ARG A 617 -11.25 -25.09 1.96
C ARG A 617 -11.25 -26.44 2.68
N HIS A 618 -12.41 -26.90 3.13
CA HIS A 618 -12.57 -28.19 3.80
C HIS A 618 -12.13 -29.35 2.90
N ASP A 619 -12.64 -29.44 1.67
CA ASP A 619 -12.29 -30.50 0.71
C ASP A 619 -10.79 -30.53 0.42
N VAL A 620 -10.18 -29.35 0.21
CA VAL A 620 -8.73 -29.22 -0.02
C VAL A 620 -7.94 -29.70 1.20
N TYR A 621 -8.38 -29.35 2.41
CA TYR A 621 -7.71 -29.77 3.63
C TYR A 621 -7.83 -31.26 3.91
N GLU A 622 -9.02 -31.85 3.78
CA GLU A 622 -9.19 -33.29 4.00
C GLU A 622 -8.35 -34.09 3.01
N ALA A 623 -8.35 -33.72 1.71
CA ALA A 623 -7.51 -34.37 0.72
C ALA A 623 -6.01 -34.29 1.06
N LEU A 624 -5.54 -33.12 1.53
CA LEU A 624 -4.15 -32.93 1.95
C LEU A 624 -3.82 -33.72 3.22
N LYS A 625 -4.73 -33.75 4.20
CA LYS A 625 -4.58 -34.51 5.43
C LYS A 625 -4.44 -36.01 5.13
N GLU A 626 -5.35 -36.57 4.34
CA GLU A 626 -5.28 -37.98 3.93
C GLU A 626 -3.96 -38.30 3.23
N ALA A 627 -3.51 -37.43 2.32
CA ALA A 627 -2.24 -37.60 1.62
C ALA A 627 -1.03 -37.56 2.55
N ILE A 628 -1.01 -36.64 3.52
CA ILE A 628 0.07 -36.51 4.50
C ILE A 628 0.09 -37.72 5.43
N GLU A 629 -1.06 -38.15 5.94
CA GLU A 629 -1.14 -39.32 6.83
C GLU A 629 -0.71 -40.61 6.12
N ALA A 630 -1.04 -40.76 4.84
CA ALA A 630 -0.56 -41.85 4.00
C ALA A 630 0.97 -41.83 3.84
N ASP A 631 1.56 -40.67 3.53
CA ASP A 631 3.02 -40.52 3.38
C ASP A 631 3.77 -40.75 4.70
N VAL A 632 3.23 -40.26 5.84
CA VAL A 632 3.80 -40.46 7.19
C VAL A 632 3.87 -41.96 7.52
N THR A 633 2.81 -42.70 7.23
CA THR A 633 2.73 -44.14 7.51
C THR A 633 3.79 -44.94 6.72
N GLN A 634 4.12 -44.49 5.51
CA GLN A 634 5.17 -45.11 4.68
C GLN A 634 6.59 -44.79 5.18
N LEU A 635 6.79 -43.64 5.84
CA LEU A 635 8.10 -43.19 6.34
C LEU A 635 8.44 -43.75 7.73
N THR A 636 7.45 -44.13 8.53
CA THR A 636 7.67 -44.75 9.85
C THR A 636 8.42 -46.09 9.82
N ASP A 637 8.61 -46.68 8.63
CA ASP A 637 9.33 -47.95 8.45
C ASP A 637 10.83 -47.78 8.10
N THR A 638 11.31 -46.55 7.89
CA THR A 638 12.73 -46.26 7.63
C THR A 638 13.37 -45.48 8.78
N ARG A 639 14.23 -46.18 9.55
CA ARG A 639 14.97 -45.62 10.70
C ARG A 639 15.90 -44.48 10.26
N GLY A 640 15.58 -43.23 10.62
CA GLY A 640 16.59 -42.15 10.52
C GLY A 640 16.16 -40.68 10.52
N HIS A 641 14.87 -40.32 10.60
CA HIS A 641 14.47 -38.91 10.40
C HIS A 641 13.65 -38.30 11.55
N LEU A 642 14.32 -37.92 12.64
CA LEU A 642 13.74 -37.11 13.72
C LEU A 642 13.23 -35.74 13.22
N SER A 643 13.95 -35.08 12.28
CA SER A 643 13.52 -33.76 11.77
C SER A 643 12.31 -33.83 10.82
N LEU A 644 12.11 -34.96 10.13
CA LEU A 644 10.96 -35.17 9.24
C LEU A 644 9.71 -35.45 10.07
N LYS A 645 9.83 -36.29 11.10
CA LYS A 645 8.75 -36.54 12.06
C LYS A 645 8.35 -35.26 12.80
N GLU A 646 9.30 -34.46 13.27
CA GLU A 646 9.02 -33.15 13.89
C GLU A 646 8.34 -32.17 12.93
N SER A 647 8.79 -32.12 11.67
CA SER A 647 8.16 -31.28 10.63
C SER A 647 6.76 -31.77 10.27
N GLN A 648 6.53 -33.08 10.26
CA GLN A 648 5.24 -33.74 10.03
C GLN A 648 4.29 -33.57 11.20
N GLU A 649 4.79 -33.61 12.44
CA GLU A 649 4.03 -33.29 13.65
C GLU A 649 3.63 -31.82 13.63
N GLU A 650 4.56 -30.90 13.32
CA GLU A 650 4.26 -29.47 13.17
C GLU A 650 3.26 -29.19 12.05
N LEU A 651 3.39 -29.89 10.92
CA LEU A 651 2.40 -29.96 9.85
C LEU A 651 1.04 -30.40 10.36
N ARG A 652 0.96 -31.55 11.04
CA ARG A 652 -0.26 -32.11 11.61
C ARG A 652 -0.92 -31.12 12.56
N ASN A 653 -0.12 -30.46 13.40
CA ASN A 653 -0.59 -29.44 14.32
C ASN A 653 -1.09 -28.19 13.56
N GLN A 654 -0.41 -27.77 12.49
CA GLN A 654 -0.86 -26.69 11.61
C GLN A 654 -2.18 -27.02 10.90
N PHE A 655 -2.34 -28.25 10.42
CA PHE A 655 -3.60 -28.75 9.89
C PHE A 655 -4.70 -28.76 10.94
N LYS A 656 -4.43 -29.25 12.16
CA LYS A 656 -5.39 -29.18 13.28
C LYS A 656 -5.80 -27.74 13.57
N ARG A 657 -4.89 -26.75 13.49
CA ARG A 657 -5.24 -25.33 13.69
C ARG A 657 -6.25 -24.84 12.66
N VAL A 658 -6.17 -25.36 11.43
CA VAL A 658 -6.96 -24.88 10.29
C VAL A 658 -8.24 -25.71 10.10
N LEU A 659 -8.20 -27.00 10.42
CA LEU A 659 -9.33 -27.95 10.50
C LEU A 659 -10.06 -27.90 11.84
N ALA A 660 -9.75 -26.93 12.70
CA ALA A 660 -10.49 -26.67 13.93
C ALA A 660 -11.96 -26.21 13.69
N SER A 661 -12.47 -26.41 12.47
CA SER A 661 -13.87 -26.43 12.10
C SER A 661 -14.58 -27.76 12.45
N ASP A 662 -13.90 -28.73 13.07
CA ASP A 662 -14.51 -29.94 13.63
C ASP A 662 -14.38 -29.92 15.16
N LEU A 663 -15.49 -30.14 15.88
CA LEU A 663 -15.64 -29.87 17.31
C LEU A 663 -14.60 -30.64 18.14
N GLU A 664 -14.32 -31.89 17.75
CA GLU A 664 -13.37 -32.79 18.41
C GLU A 664 -11.91 -32.33 18.25
N ASN A 665 -11.58 -31.69 17.12
CA ASN A 665 -10.25 -31.15 16.85
C ASN A 665 -10.00 -29.80 17.53
N ALA A 666 -11.06 -29.00 17.75
CA ALA A 666 -10.96 -27.71 18.43
C ALA A 666 -10.51 -27.85 19.90
N GLU A 667 -10.96 -28.89 20.61
CA GLU A 667 -10.59 -29.13 22.01
C GLU A 667 -9.12 -29.56 22.15
N GLN A 668 -8.66 -30.47 21.28
CA GLN A 668 -7.28 -30.94 21.27
C GLN A 668 -6.33 -29.81 20.83
N PHE A 669 -6.72 -29.05 19.81
CA PHE A 669 -5.99 -27.87 19.36
C PHE A 669 -5.84 -26.82 20.47
N PHE A 670 -6.89 -26.63 21.27
CA PHE A 670 -6.84 -25.74 22.42
C PHE A 670 -5.80 -26.19 23.45
N GLN A 671 -5.82 -27.46 23.85
CA GLN A 671 -4.82 -28.01 24.79
C GLN A 671 -3.40 -27.84 24.25
N GLU A 672 -3.17 -28.13 22.97
CA GLU A 672 -1.87 -27.95 22.33
C GLU A 672 -1.40 -26.48 22.30
N ILE A 673 -2.30 -25.50 22.10
CA ILE A 673 -1.95 -24.07 22.19
C ILE A 673 -1.50 -23.72 23.61
N VAL A 674 -2.28 -24.12 24.62
CA VAL A 674 -2.01 -23.80 26.03
C VAL A 674 -0.67 -24.41 26.46
N GLU A 675 -0.36 -25.62 26.01
CA GLU A 675 0.88 -26.32 26.33
C GLU A 675 2.10 -25.77 25.59
N ARG A 676 1.96 -25.41 24.30
CA ARG A 676 3.09 -24.98 23.46
C ARG A 676 3.46 -23.50 23.59
N ASN A 677 2.53 -22.65 24.00
CA ASN A 677 2.77 -21.22 24.16
C ASN A 677 2.44 -20.75 25.58
N PRO A 678 3.29 -21.06 26.58
CA PRO A 678 3.06 -20.61 27.97
C PRO A 678 3.01 -19.08 28.11
N TYR A 679 3.51 -18.34 27.11
CA TYR A 679 3.50 -16.88 27.07
C TYR A 679 2.19 -16.29 26.53
N ILE A 680 1.34 -17.07 25.85
CA ILE A 680 0.07 -16.61 25.32
C ILE A 680 -1.05 -17.11 26.23
N SER A 681 -1.64 -16.18 26.98
CA SER A 681 -2.83 -16.48 27.77
C SER A 681 -3.94 -16.97 26.84
N PRO A 682 -4.54 -18.15 27.09
CA PRO A 682 -5.57 -18.70 26.22
C PRO A 682 -6.75 -17.75 26.03
N VAL A 683 -7.14 -17.04 27.10
CA VAL A 683 -8.14 -15.96 27.06
C VAL A 683 -7.74 -14.87 26.05
N GLY A 684 -6.51 -14.36 26.11
CA GLY A 684 -6.07 -13.29 25.22
C GLY A 684 -6.09 -13.69 23.74
N TRP A 685 -5.71 -14.94 23.45
CA TRP A 685 -5.82 -15.48 22.10
C TRP A 685 -7.27 -15.55 21.62
N PHE A 686 -8.20 -16.00 22.47
CA PHE A 686 -9.63 -16.04 22.11
C PHE A 686 -10.24 -14.67 21.86
N GLN A 687 -9.85 -13.67 22.66
CA GLN A 687 -10.29 -12.28 22.47
C GLN A 687 -9.78 -11.70 21.13
N SER A 688 -8.67 -12.23 20.59
CA SER A 688 -8.10 -11.82 19.29
C SER A 688 -8.72 -12.49 18.07
N LEU A 689 -9.60 -13.49 18.25
CA LEU A 689 -10.27 -14.15 17.13
C LEU A 689 -11.20 -13.17 16.40
N ASP A 690 -11.32 -13.35 15.09
CA ASP A 690 -12.31 -12.64 14.28
C ASP A 690 -13.72 -12.92 14.81
N SER A 691 -14.63 -11.95 14.72
CA SER A 691 -15.99 -12.08 15.27
C SER A 691 -16.82 -13.19 14.62
N ASP A 692 -16.45 -13.64 13.43
CA ASP A 692 -17.08 -14.71 12.66
C ASP A 692 -16.27 -16.02 12.72
N HIS A 693 -15.25 -16.09 13.57
CA HIS A 693 -14.37 -17.24 13.65
C HIS A 693 -15.13 -18.50 14.08
N ALA A 694 -15.07 -19.55 13.27
CA ALA A 694 -15.86 -20.78 13.46
C ALA A 694 -15.67 -21.47 14.83
N LEU A 695 -14.49 -21.33 15.44
CA LEU A 695 -14.22 -21.83 16.80
C LEU A 695 -15.17 -21.29 17.88
N ILE A 696 -15.65 -20.05 17.76
CA ILE A 696 -16.45 -19.42 18.81
C ILE A 696 -17.78 -20.17 19.01
N PRO A 697 -18.63 -20.35 17.98
CA PRO A 697 -19.85 -21.14 18.12
C PRO A 697 -19.56 -22.61 18.47
N MET A 698 -18.47 -23.19 17.95
CA MET A 698 -18.10 -24.57 18.27
C MET A 698 -17.82 -24.76 19.76
N LEU A 699 -17.02 -23.90 20.35
CA LEU A 699 -16.69 -24.01 21.78
C LEU A 699 -17.86 -23.61 22.66
N ALA A 700 -18.71 -22.67 22.23
CA ALA A 700 -19.96 -22.36 22.92
C ALA A 700 -20.94 -23.54 22.95
N LEU A 701 -20.83 -24.49 22.02
CA LEU A 701 -21.68 -25.68 21.93
C LEU A 701 -20.98 -26.98 22.37
N SER A 702 -19.72 -26.90 22.84
CA SER A 702 -18.99 -28.08 23.35
C SER A 702 -19.65 -28.67 24.59
N ASP A 703 -19.51 -29.97 24.82
CA ASP A 703 -19.95 -30.64 26.04
C ASP A 703 -19.12 -30.24 27.28
N ARG A 704 -17.94 -29.64 27.10
CA ARG A 704 -17.04 -29.22 28.17
C ARG A 704 -17.31 -27.79 28.67
N ALA A 705 -17.55 -27.66 29.98
CA ALA A 705 -17.86 -26.38 30.62
C ALA A 705 -16.72 -25.34 30.53
N ASP A 706 -15.46 -25.77 30.61
CA ASP A 706 -14.29 -24.88 30.52
C ASP A 706 -14.17 -24.24 29.12
N LEU A 707 -14.49 -24.98 28.07
CA LEU A 707 -14.48 -24.48 26.69
C LEU A 707 -15.65 -23.55 26.40
N ARG A 708 -16.85 -23.86 26.91
CA ARG A 708 -18.00 -22.95 26.85
C ARG A 708 -17.73 -21.64 27.60
N ARG A 709 -17.03 -21.70 28.74
CA ARG A 709 -16.58 -20.48 29.44
C ARG A 709 -15.54 -19.70 28.67
N LEU A 710 -14.73 -20.37 27.86
CA LEU A 710 -13.71 -19.71 27.07
C LEU A 710 -14.32 -18.93 25.90
N SER A 711 -15.34 -19.49 25.23
CA SER A 711 -16.06 -18.79 24.15
C SER A 711 -16.73 -17.51 24.64
N LEU A 712 -17.14 -17.44 25.92
CA LEU A 712 -17.68 -16.23 26.54
C LEU A 712 -16.70 -15.05 26.52
N TYR A 713 -15.38 -15.28 26.56
CA TYR A 713 -14.41 -14.18 26.39
C TYR A 713 -14.40 -13.63 24.97
N ALA A 714 -14.60 -14.47 23.96
CA ALA A 714 -14.71 -14.04 22.57
C ALA A 714 -16.06 -13.35 22.29
N ILE A 715 -17.15 -13.81 22.92
CA ILE A 715 -18.48 -13.18 22.88
C ILE A 715 -18.45 -11.82 23.57
N GLU A 716 -17.87 -11.71 24.77
CA GLU A 716 -17.62 -10.44 25.46
C GLU A 716 -16.81 -9.51 24.56
N SER A 717 -15.83 -10.10 23.87
CA SER A 717 -14.93 -9.35 23.02
C SER A 717 -15.67 -8.74 21.82
N HIS A 718 -16.35 -9.57 21.05
CA HIS A 718 -16.96 -9.17 19.78
C HIS A 718 -18.46 -9.41 19.84
N PRO A 719 -19.28 -8.56 20.50
CA PRO A 719 -20.68 -8.84 20.80
C PRO A 719 -21.62 -8.71 19.58
N SER A 720 -21.38 -9.50 18.56
CA SER A 720 -22.17 -9.56 17.32
C SER A 720 -23.58 -10.13 17.57
N PRO A 721 -24.55 -9.91 16.67
CA PRO A 721 -25.88 -10.53 16.78
C PRO A 721 -25.83 -12.06 16.88
N ALA A 722 -24.90 -12.71 16.17
CA ALA A 722 -24.71 -14.15 16.25
C ALA A 722 -24.19 -14.58 17.64
N HIS A 723 -23.24 -13.84 18.20
CA HIS A 723 -22.72 -14.08 19.55
C HIS A 723 -23.75 -13.81 20.65
N LYS A 724 -24.67 -12.87 20.43
CA LYS A 724 -25.78 -12.65 21.35
C LYS A 724 -26.70 -13.87 21.45
N ILE A 725 -26.97 -14.54 20.32
CA ILE A 725 -27.75 -15.80 20.31
C ILE A 725 -27.02 -16.88 21.11
N LEU A 726 -25.70 -17.01 20.95
CA LEU A 726 -24.89 -17.94 21.74
C LEU A 726 -24.89 -17.58 23.23
N LEU A 727 -24.79 -16.30 23.56
CA LEU A 727 -24.85 -15.82 24.95
C LEU A 727 -26.19 -16.16 25.60
N ASP A 728 -27.30 -15.94 24.89
CA ASP A 728 -28.65 -16.28 25.37
C ASP A 728 -28.80 -17.78 25.63
N GLN A 729 -28.16 -18.63 24.82
CA GLN A 729 -28.08 -20.07 25.06
C GLN A 729 -27.24 -20.41 26.30
N LEU A 730 -26.06 -19.79 26.44
CA LEU A 730 -25.14 -20.01 27.56
C LEU A 730 -25.68 -19.47 28.90
N LEU A 731 -26.57 -18.48 28.89
CA LEU A 731 -27.31 -18.04 30.08
C LEU A 731 -28.27 -19.13 30.60
N GLN A 732 -28.66 -20.07 29.74
CA GLN A 732 -29.51 -21.21 30.09
C GLN A 732 -28.71 -22.52 30.25
N ASP A 733 -27.38 -22.43 30.33
CA ASP A 733 -26.50 -23.61 30.41
C ASP A 733 -26.79 -24.47 31.65
N ARG A 734 -26.57 -25.79 31.52
CA ARG A 734 -26.76 -26.72 32.65
C ARG A 734 -25.69 -26.56 33.72
N ASP A 735 -24.49 -26.12 33.32
CA ASP A 735 -23.38 -25.88 34.22
C ASP A 735 -23.52 -24.50 34.92
N ALA A 736 -23.37 -24.47 36.24
CA ALA A 736 -23.54 -23.26 37.03
C ALA A 736 -22.43 -22.22 36.80
N GLU A 737 -21.18 -22.66 36.57
CA GLU A 737 -20.06 -21.74 36.33
C GLU A 737 -20.15 -21.09 34.95
N VAL A 738 -20.61 -21.84 33.95
CA VAL A 738 -20.89 -21.29 32.61
C VAL A 738 -21.96 -20.21 32.70
N ARG A 739 -23.09 -20.49 33.37
CA ARG A 739 -24.17 -19.50 33.56
C ARG A 739 -23.70 -18.23 34.28
N LEU A 740 -22.99 -18.38 35.40
CA LEU A 740 -22.45 -17.22 36.14
C LEU A 740 -21.48 -16.39 35.28
N SER A 741 -20.66 -17.06 34.46
CA SER A 741 -19.76 -16.38 33.52
C SER A 741 -20.56 -15.65 32.43
N ALA A 742 -21.62 -16.27 31.91
CA ALA A 742 -22.50 -15.67 30.90
C ALA A 742 -23.27 -14.45 31.46
N GLU A 743 -23.76 -14.53 32.70
CA GLU A 743 -24.40 -13.41 33.40
C GLU A 743 -23.44 -12.23 33.60
N ALA A 744 -22.17 -12.51 33.92
CA ALA A 744 -21.14 -11.49 34.03
C ALA A 744 -20.87 -10.80 32.69
N VAL A 745 -20.77 -11.57 31.59
CA VAL A 745 -20.63 -11.02 30.23
C VAL A 745 -21.86 -10.19 29.86
N GLN A 746 -23.07 -10.72 30.06
CA GLN A 746 -24.31 -10.01 29.79
C GLN A 746 -24.39 -8.68 30.56
N THR A 747 -23.96 -8.68 31.83
CA THR A 747 -23.90 -7.46 32.65
C THR A 747 -22.94 -6.43 32.05
N LYS A 748 -21.73 -6.85 31.63
CA LYS A 748 -20.77 -5.96 30.98
C LYS A 748 -21.30 -5.39 29.65
N LEU A 749 -21.92 -6.23 28.82
CA LEU A 749 -22.52 -5.79 27.55
C LEU A 749 -23.70 -4.83 27.78
N ASN A 750 -24.53 -5.07 28.79
CA ASN A 750 -25.61 -4.16 29.17
C ASN A 750 -25.06 -2.82 29.69
N ASN A 751 -23.99 -2.85 30.49
CA ASN A 751 -23.32 -1.64 30.95
C ASN A 751 -22.77 -0.83 29.78
N LEU A 752 -22.11 -1.48 28.81
CA LEU A 752 -21.61 -0.83 27.60
C LEU A 752 -22.76 -0.26 26.75
N ALA A 753 -23.86 -1.00 26.58
CA ALA A 753 -25.04 -0.56 25.83
C ALA A 753 -25.73 0.69 26.42
N ASN A 754 -25.48 0.96 27.70
CA ASN A 754 -26.00 2.10 28.46
C ASN A 754 -24.99 3.26 28.55
N VAL A 755 -23.75 3.09 28.11
CA VAL A 755 -22.78 4.20 28.03
C VAL A 755 -23.29 5.21 26.99
N PRO A 756 -23.46 6.50 27.35
CA PRO A 756 -23.77 7.54 26.39
C PRO A 756 -22.69 7.63 25.31
N VAL A 757 -23.11 7.62 24.04
CA VAL A 757 -22.20 7.64 22.87
C VAL A 757 -21.26 8.85 22.90
N ASP A 758 -21.68 9.98 23.47
CA ASP A 758 -20.84 11.17 23.63
C ASP A 758 -19.57 10.93 24.47
N ILE A 759 -19.62 10.00 25.42
CA ILE A 759 -18.47 9.60 26.24
C ILE A 759 -17.44 8.83 25.40
N LEU A 760 -17.88 8.17 24.33
CA LEU A 760 -17.06 7.39 23.41
C LEU A 760 -16.46 8.24 22.27
N LYS A 761 -16.71 9.56 22.23
CA LYS A 761 -16.05 10.48 21.30
C LYS A 761 -14.55 10.54 21.60
N ALA A 762 -13.71 10.77 20.58
CA ALA A 762 -12.27 10.98 20.70
C ALA A 762 -11.86 12.26 21.47
N LYS A 763 -12.81 12.92 22.14
CA LYS A 763 -12.58 14.08 23.02
C LYS A 763 -12.98 13.73 24.43
N TRP A 764 -12.02 13.82 25.34
CA TRP A 764 -12.29 14.32 26.67
C TRP A 764 -11.47 15.59 26.86
N ARG A 765 -12.16 16.69 27.20
CA ARG A 765 -11.52 17.87 27.78
C ARG A 765 -10.73 17.39 29.00
N ILE A 766 -9.53 17.94 29.17
CA ILE A 766 -8.93 18.01 30.50
C ILE A 766 -9.90 18.86 31.32
N THR A 767 -10.79 18.22 32.07
CA THR A 767 -11.26 18.84 33.31
C THR A 767 -10.15 18.55 34.30
N ASP A 768 -9.45 19.61 34.70
CA ASP A 768 -8.49 19.62 35.81
C ASP A 768 -9.23 19.37 37.14
N GLU A 769 -9.91 18.22 37.28
CA GLU A 769 -10.45 17.73 38.54
C GLU A 769 -9.72 16.47 39.02
#